data_AF-A0A432LK69-F1
#
_entry.id   AF-A0A432LK69-F1
#
_cell.length_a   1.000
_cell.length_b   1.000
_cell.length_c   1.000
_cell.angle_alpha   90.00
_cell.angle_beta   90.00
_cell.angle_gamma   90.00
#
_symmetry.space_group_name_H-M   'P 1'
#
loop_
_entity.id
_entity.type
_entity.pdbx_description
1 polymer ?
#
loop_
_entity_poly.entity_id
_entity_poly.type
_entity_poly.pdbx_seq_one_letter_code
_entity_poly.pdbx_strand_id
1 'polypeptide(L)'
;MNLQFNINYQTSYGEDLTLNIIDNETKEVVAKYRMNTADGIRWTCDLRREAEVGTALCYYYSVERNGSETHHEWLVEPHRLEISAVKGVRYIAYDHWIAMPEDSYLYSSAFTECFARRRSRDVVLNDNAVTVTLKVRAPQLRSNHRLAVVGAQRVLGSWHLDDAKPMVEHQFNEWTIDIDATGMAGDTLEFKFVAIDENQDIMPLWETQGNRTVKLPPMGAGEVLAYELEQAFFPIYNMKCAGTLVPVFSLRSEGSFGVGDFGDLCGMIDWVHSTGQRVLQILPINDSTTTKTWTDSYPYSCISIFALHPQYADLRQLPQLADAGARERFEALRKELNALSQIDYERVNKAKEEYLHLLYEQEGKTVLASDEFKEFFKDSEQWLVPYAQYSMLRDKNGTADFTQWKGNTVWNEDDRKALTNPRNKAYREVAYFYYVQFVLDRQMRRAHEHAREKGVVLKGDIPIGVNRFGSDVWQEPRYFNLNGQAGAPPDDFSMNGQNWGFPTYNWDEMIADGCRWWVCRFRNMSKYFDAYRIDHVLGFFRIWEIPADSVHGLLGHFAPSLGMTREEIEAYGLGWQEQLFTEPFITDWVLDRVFHEDAEKVRNEFMESIGYDRYRMKDEYSTQRKVEAWYEAEKKKNDTERYSMPLESLRDGLYAIISDVLFVRDHKDPNRFHPRISVQFDFIYESLYDSDKYVFNKLYNDYYYRRNNQFWYREAMKKLPLLVQATRMLVCAEDLGMVPDCVPWVMNELRILSLELQSMPKDPHVRFGRLENNPYRSVSTISSHDMPTLRQWWDEDEGRAQDYFNSMLQRDGFAPHPMPGWLAYDIITRHLASPSMLCILSIQDWLAIYENLRLADQNAERINIPSNPKHYWRYRMHLSIEDLIKNDSFRGSMIEMMRNSGRK
;
A
#
# COMPACT_ATOMS: atom_id res chain seq x y z
N MET A 1 -22.89 35.49 14.10
CA MET A 1 -23.60 34.32 14.66
C MET A 1 -22.92 33.89 15.94
N ASN A 2 -23.67 33.42 16.94
CA ASN A 2 -23.11 32.83 18.16
C ASN A 2 -23.08 31.30 18.00
N LEU A 3 -21.92 30.68 18.18
CA LEU A 3 -21.75 29.23 18.11
C LEU A 3 -21.33 28.72 19.50
N GLN A 4 -21.98 27.68 19.98
CA GLN A 4 -21.67 27.03 21.25
C GLN A 4 -21.46 25.54 21.00
N PHE A 5 -20.27 25.04 21.30
CA PHE A 5 -19.92 23.62 21.17
C PHE A 5 -19.93 22.97 22.54
N ASN A 6 -20.51 21.78 22.65
CA ASN A 6 -20.61 21.01 23.88
C ASN A 6 -20.22 19.57 23.59
N ILE A 7 -19.30 19.01 24.38
CA ILE A 7 -18.89 17.60 24.25
C ILE A 7 -18.66 17.00 25.64
N ASN A 8 -19.01 15.72 25.78
CA ASN A 8 -18.65 14.95 26.96
C ASN A 8 -17.38 14.13 26.67
N TYR A 9 -16.29 14.43 27.34
CA TYR A 9 -15.02 13.71 27.22
C TYR A 9 -14.26 13.72 28.55
N GLN A 10 -13.81 12.55 29.01
CA GLN A 10 -13.08 12.42 30.26
C GLN A 10 -11.57 12.53 30.01
N THR A 11 -10.95 13.60 30.52
CA THR A 11 -9.49 13.80 30.42
C THR A 11 -8.73 13.16 31.58
N SER A 12 -7.44 12.86 31.34
CA SER A 12 -6.48 12.52 32.41
C SER A 12 -5.90 13.79 33.04
N TYR A 13 -5.27 13.65 34.20
CA TYR A 13 -4.58 14.78 34.83
C TYR A 13 -3.52 15.39 33.90
N GLY A 14 -3.60 16.71 33.68
CA GLY A 14 -2.70 17.46 32.80
C GLY A 14 -3.11 17.50 31.33
N GLU A 15 -4.27 16.94 30.98
CA GLU A 15 -4.85 17.02 29.63
C GLU A 15 -5.92 18.10 29.52
N ASP A 16 -5.89 18.82 28.40
CA ASP A 16 -6.89 19.80 28.01
C ASP A 16 -7.55 19.39 26.68
N LEU A 17 -8.84 19.71 26.52
CA LEU A 17 -9.56 19.49 25.27
C LEU A 17 -9.54 20.77 24.42
N THR A 18 -9.28 20.60 23.13
CA THR A 18 -9.21 21.69 22.15
C THR A 18 -10.15 21.45 20.98
N LEU A 19 -10.85 22.50 20.56
CA LEU A 19 -11.65 22.54 19.33
C LEU A 19 -10.80 23.10 18.19
N ASN A 20 -10.66 22.33 17.11
CA ASN A 20 -9.91 22.70 15.92
C ASN A 20 -10.89 22.92 14.76
N ILE A 21 -10.99 24.15 14.28
CA ILE A 21 -11.77 24.46 13.08
C ILE A 21 -10.87 24.27 11.86
N ILE A 22 -11.39 23.58 10.85
CA ILE A 22 -10.66 23.30 9.61
C ILE A 22 -11.30 23.97 8.41
N ASP A 23 -10.50 24.22 7.38
CA ASP A 23 -11.00 24.61 6.08
C ASP A 23 -11.80 23.45 5.47
N ASN A 24 -12.94 23.76 4.82
CA ASN A 24 -13.82 22.73 4.29
C ASN A 24 -13.20 21.96 3.11
N GLU A 25 -12.33 22.62 2.34
CA GLU A 25 -11.68 22.08 1.14
C GLU A 25 -10.30 21.49 1.47
N THR A 26 -9.42 22.26 2.11
CA THR A 26 -8.04 21.83 2.37
C THR A 26 -7.91 20.93 3.60
N LYS A 27 -8.91 20.94 4.50
CA LYS A 27 -8.90 20.30 5.82
C LYS A 27 -7.77 20.78 6.74
N GLU A 28 -7.08 21.86 6.39
CA GLU A 28 -6.06 22.46 7.24
C GLU A 28 -6.71 23.22 8.41
N VAL A 29 -6.05 23.20 9.57
CA VAL A 29 -6.53 23.91 10.75
C VAL A 29 -6.44 25.42 10.52
N VAL A 30 -7.59 26.09 10.52
CA VAL A 30 -7.70 27.55 10.34
C VAL A 30 -7.80 28.29 11.68
N ALA A 31 -8.31 27.63 12.73
CA ALA A 31 -8.42 28.20 14.06
C ALA A 31 -8.45 27.12 15.13
N LYS A 32 -7.92 27.44 16.32
CA LYS A 32 -7.78 26.51 17.44
C LYS A 32 -8.24 27.17 18.74
N TYR A 33 -9.12 26.51 19.48
CA TYR A 33 -9.77 27.06 20.67
C TYR A 33 -9.74 26.07 21.84
N ARG A 34 -9.09 26.45 22.94
CA ARG A 34 -9.15 25.68 24.19
C ARG A 34 -10.58 25.65 24.73
N MET A 35 -11.05 24.48 25.13
CA MET A 35 -12.37 24.32 25.72
C MET A 35 -12.33 24.52 27.24
N ASN A 36 -13.47 24.88 27.81
CA ASN A 36 -13.63 25.07 29.25
C ASN A 36 -14.40 23.90 29.87
N THR A 37 -14.02 23.49 31.08
CA THR A 37 -14.76 22.49 31.86
C THR A 37 -14.79 22.87 33.34
N ALA A 38 -15.83 22.43 34.04
CA ALA A 38 -15.95 22.57 35.49
C ALA A 38 -15.74 21.24 36.25
N ASP A 39 -15.89 20.11 35.56
CA ASP A 39 -15.91 18.75 36.15
C ASP A 39 -14.92 17.78 35.48
N GLY A 40 -14.21 18.19 34.43
CA GLY A 40 -13.30 17.34 33.66
C GLY A 40 -14.01 16.37 32.72
N ILE A 41 -15.34 16.50 32.56
CA ILE A 41 -16.17 15.63 31.73
C ILE A 41 -16.92 16.45 30.68
N ARG A 42 -17.58 17.54 31.09
CA ARG A 42 -18.37 18.40 30.19
C ARG A 42 -17.51 19.56 29.74
N TRP A 43 -17.30 19.67 28.44
CA TRP A 43 -16.48 20.70 27.83
C TRP A 43 -17.33 21.61 26.96
N THR A 44 -17.10 22.92 27.07
CA THR A 44 -17.81 23.93 26.30
C THR A 44 -16.88 24.94 25.64
N CYS A 45 -17.26 25.41 24.46
CA CYS A 45 -16.58 26.49 23.75
C CYS A 45 -17.60 27.44 23.12
N ASP A 46 -17.54 28.73 23.47
CA ASP A 46 -18.39 29.77 22.90
C ASP A 46 -17.61 30.63 21.93
N LEU A 47 -18.11 30.77 20.70
CA LEU A 47 -17.46 31.50 19.62
C LEU A 47 -18.43 32.49 18.98
N ARG A 48 -17.88 33.64 18.56
CA ARG A 48 -18.58 34.58 17.69
C ARG A 48 -17.91 34.57 16.34
N ARG A 49 -18.67 34.21 15.30
CA ARG A 49 -18.16 34.14 13.93
C ARG A 49 -19.22 34.60 12.94
N GLU A 50 -18.78 35.20 11.84
CA GLU A 50 -19.62 35.44 10.67
C GLU A 50 -19.69 34.15 9.86
N ALA A 51 -20.91 33.71 9.54
CA ALA A 51 -21.17 32.53 8.73
C ALA A 51 -22.33 32.85 7.79
N GLU A 52 -22.17 32.50 6.51
CA GLU A 52 -23.20 32.72 5.50
C GLU A 52 -24.18 31.55 5.52
N VAL A 53 -25.48 31.86 5.34
CA VAL A 53 -26.51 30.82 5.23
C VAL A 53 -26.25 29.98 3.98
N GLY A 54 -26.35 28.66 4.10
CA GLY A 54 -26.00 27.71 3.05
C GLY A 54 -24.54 27.28 3.03
N THR A 55 -23.74 27.71 4.00
CA THR A 55 -22.37 27.21 4.21
C THR A 55 -22.33 26.16 5.32
N ALA A 56 -21.17 25.53 5.50
CA ALA A 56 -20.92 24.57 6.57
C ALA A 56 -19.64 24.91 7.33
N LEU A 57 -19.57 24.46 8.57
CA LEU A 57 -18.38 24.55 9.41
C LEU A 57 -17.87 23.14 9.71
N CYS A 58 -16.66 22.82 9.28
CA CYS A 58 -15.99 21.57 9.65
C CYS A 58 -15.05 21.77 10.83
N TYR A 59 -15.01 20.80 11.75
CA TYR A 59 -14.16 20.86 12.95
C TYR A 59 -13.90 19.48 13.55
N TYR A 60 -12.91 19.39 14.44
CA TYR A 60 -12.61 18.18 15.22
C TYR A 60 -12.06 18.55 16.59
N TYR A 61 -12.16 17.62 17.54
CA TYR A 61 -11.62 17.75 18.88
C TYR A 61 -10.24 17.06 18.99
N SER A 62 -9.34 17.66 19.76
CA SER A 62 -8.06 17.03 20.11
C SER A 62 -7.70 17.23 21.57
N VAL A 63 -6.88 16.31 22.09
CA VAL A 63 -6.40 16.32 23.47
C VAL A 63 -4.94 16.76 23.49
N GLU A 64 -4.65 17.76 24.30
CA GLU A 64 -3.31 18.29 24.48
C GLU A 64 -2.76 18.02 25.87
N ARG A 65 -1.45 17.79 25.94
CA ARG A 65 -0.70 17.74 27.19
C ARG A 65 0.54 18.61 27.04
N ASN A 66 0.75 19.56 27.94
CA ASN A 66 1.88 20.51 27.91
C ASN A 66 2.02 21.27 26.57
N GLY A 67 0.91 21.61 25.92
CA GLY A 67 0.89 22.33 24.64
C GLY A 67 1.28 21.47 23.42
N SER A 68 1.42 20.16 23.59
CA SER A 68 1.58 19.20 22.48
C SER A 68 0.33 18.36 22.35
N GLU A 69 -0.14 18.19 21.12
CA GLU A 69 -1.26 17.29 20.82
C GLU A 69 -0.83 15.84 21.11
N THR A 70 -1.68 15.11 21.82
CA THR A 70 -1.43 13.71 22.22
C THR A 70 -2.26 12.74 21.39
N HIS A 71 -3.52 13.07 21.13
CA HIS A 71 -4.36 12.39 20.14
C HIS A 71 -5.50 13.31 19.68
N HIS A 72 -6.12 12.97 18.56
CA HIS A 72 -7.22 13.70 17.96
C HIS A 72 -8.29 12.74 17.44
N GLU A 73 -9.48 13.27 17.17
CA GLU A 73 -10.56 12.51 16.54
C GLU A 73 -10.21 12.01 15.15
N TRP A 74 -10.98 11.03 14.68
CA TRP A 74 -10.84 10.52 13.32
C TRP A 74 -11.11 11.62 12.27
N LEU A 75 -10.13 11.86 11.38
CA LEU A 75 -10.12 13.05 10.51
C LEU A 75 -10.71 12.82 9.11
N VAL A 76 -11.05 11.58 8.76
CA VAL A 76 -11.54 11.25 7.40
C VAL A 76 -12.92 11.87 7.16
N GLU A 77 -13.81 11.79 8.15
CA GLU A 77 -15.10 12.50 8.19
C GLU A 77 -15.19 13.24 9.53
N PRO A 78 -14.64 14.47 9.61
CA PRO A 78 -14.70 15.30 10.81
C PRO A 78 -16.11 15.87 10.99
N HIS A 79 -16.43 16.39 12.17
CA HIS A 79 -17.72 17.00 12.43
C HIS A 79 -18.05 18.08 11.40
N ARG A 80 -19.29 18.07 10.90
CA ARG A 80 -19.82 19.13 10.04
C ARG A 80 -21.10 19.70 10.64
N LEU A 81 -21.15 21.02 10.72
CA LEU A 81 -22.33 21.78 11.12
C LEU A 81 -22.81 22.61 9.93
N GLU A 82 -24.02 22.31 9.45
CA GLU A 82 -24.66 23.07 8.38
C GLU A 82 -25.28 24.35 8.91
N ILE A 83 -25.12 25.45 8.17
CA ILE A 83 -25.75 26.74 8.47
C ILE A 83 -26.99 26.90 7.58
N SER A 84 -27.96 26.00 7.76
CA SER A 84 -29.16 25.84 6.92
C SER A 84 -30.37 26.66 7.37
N ALA A 85 -30.44 27.05 8.64
CA ALA A 85 -31.56 27.82 9.18
C ALA A 85 -31.39 29.32 8.90
N VAL A 86 -32.23 29.88 8.01
CA VAL A 86 -32.18 31.29 7.56
C VAL A 86 -32.37 32.27 8.71
N LYS A 87 -33.19 31.92 9.71
CA LYS A 87 -33.45 32.73 10.91
C LYS A 87 -32.48 32.41 12.06
N GLY A 88 -31.52 31.50 11.86
CA GLY A 88 -30.59 31.03 12.87
C GLY A 88 -29.56 32.10 13.26
N VAL A 89 -29.58 32.53 14.52
CA VAL A 89 -28.62 33.50 15.08
C VAL A 89 -27.70 32.89 16.14
N ARG A 90 -28.13 31.78 16.76
CA ARG A 90 -27.37 31.03 17.76
C ARG A 90 -27.45 29.53 17.46
N TYR A 91 -26.31 28.90 17.24
CA TYR A 91 -26.20 27.46 17.04
C TYR A 91 -25.54 26.83 18.26
N ILE A 92 -26.12 25.75 18.78
CA ILE A 92 -25.61 25.00 19.92
C ILE A 92 -25.43 23.56 19.45
N ALA A 93 -24.18 23.13 19.31
CA ALA A 93 -23.82 21.77 18.94
C ALA A 93 -23.62 20.92 20.20
N TYR A 94 -24.26 19.76 20.23
CA TYR A 94 -24.06 18.70 21.22
C TYR A 94 -23.39 17.53 20.53
N ASP A 95 -22.07 17.47 20.69
CA ASP A 95 -21.19 16.53 20.03
C ASP A 95 -20.76 15.39 20.98
N HIS A 96 -20.25 14.31 20.41
CA HIS A 96 -19.59 13.22 21.10
C HIS A 96 -18.26 12.93 20.42
N TRP A 97 -17.31 12.33 21.15
CA TRP A 97 -15.98 12.05 20.61
C TRP A 97 -16.01 11.05 19.46
N ILE A 98 -15.46 11.42 18.30
CA ILE A 98 -15.39 10.55 17.12
C ILE A 98 -14.06 9.78 17.10
N ALA A 99 -14.09 8.55 17.61
CA ALA A 99 -13.02 7.57 17.39
C ALA A 99 -13.13 6.92 16.00
N MET A 100 -12.05 6.31 15.50
CA MET A 100 -12.07 5.57 14.24
C MET A 100 -13.04 4.37 14.32
N PRO A 101 -14.15 4.38 13.56
CA PRO A 101 -15.18 3.37 13.71
C PRO A 101 -14.71 2.00 13.20
N GLU A 102 -15.31 0.93 13.73
CA GLU A 102 -14.99 -0.45 13.33
C GLU A 102 -15.23 -0.68 11.83
N ASP A 103 -16.25 -0.03 11.30
CA ASP A 103 -16.68 -0.04 9.91
C ASP A 103 -16.21 1.18 9.11
N SER A 104 -15.12 1.82 9.54
CA SER A 104 -14.44 2.91 8.81
C SER A 104 -14.15 2.59 7.34
N TYR A 105 -13.98 1.32 6.98
CA TYR A 105 -13.84 0.89 5.58
C TYR A 105 -15.04 1.29 4.71
N LEU A 106 -16.24 1.46 5.27
CA LEU A 106 -17.46 1.89 4.54
C LEU A 106 -17.40 3.35 4.09
N TYR A 107 -16.46 4.13 4.63
CA TYR A 107 -16.19 5.52 4.25
C TYR A 107 -15.07 5.64 3.21
N SER A 108 -14.43 4.52 2.85
CA SER A 108 -13.41 4.52 1.82
C SER A 108 -14.01 4.79 0.44
N SER A 109 -13.22 5.33 -0.50
CA SER A 109 -13.65 5.53 -1.89
C SER A 109 -14.04 4.22 -2.56
N ALA A 110 -13.43 3.09 -2.18
CA ALA A 110 -13.87 1.77 -2.62
C ALA A 110 -15.37 1.51 -2.35
N PHE A 111 -15.88 1.96 -1.20
CA PHE A 111 -17.29 1.83 -0.86
C PHE A 111 -18.12 2.99 -1.37
N THR A 112 -17.69 4.23 -1.14
CA THR A 112 -18.50 5.41 -1.41
C THR A 112 -18.51 5.85 -2.87
N GLU A 113 -17.51 5.47 -3.66
CA GLU A 113 -17.40 5.79 -5.09
C GLU A 113 -17.64 4.59 -6.01
N CYS A 114 -17.46 3.35 -5.52
CA CYS A 114 -17.65 2.14 -6.33
C CYS A 114 -18.82 1.28 -5.84
N PHE A 115 -18.73 0.70 -4.64
CA PHE A 115 -19.67 -0.34 -4.24
C PHE A 115 -21.08 0.16 -3.92
N ALA A 116 -21.17 1.29 -3.23
CA ALA A 116 -22.38 1.91 -2.73
C ALA A 116 -22.45 3.39 -3.15
N ARG A 117 -22.00 3.71 -4.37
CA ARG A 117 -21.98 5.08 -4.90
C ARG A 117 -23.35 5.74 -4.76
N ARG A 118 -23.40 6.85 -4.02
CA ARG A 118 -24.57 7.71 -3.86
C ARG A 118 -24.21 9.14 -4.26
N ARG A 119 -25.17 9.86 -4.84
CA ARG A 119 -24.99 11.28 -5.15
C ARG A 119 -25.29 12.10 -3.91
N SER A 120 -24.34 12.93 -3.50
CA SER A 120 -24.55 13.94 -2.46
C SER A 120 -25.72 14.86 -2.86
N ARG A 121 -26.52 15.28 -1.88
CA ARG A 121 -27.62 16.23 -2.05
C ARG A 121 -27.38 17.42 -1.14
N ASP A 122 -27.61 18.63 -1.65
CA ASP A 122 -27.50 19.84 -0.85
C ASP A 122 -28.56 19.85 0.26
N VAL A 123 -28.15 20.32 1.44
CA VAL A 123 -29.06 20.50 2.57
C VAL A 123 -30.01 21.66 2.25
N VAL A 124 -31.31 21.41 2.40
CA VAL A 124 -32.36 22.37 2.07
C VAL A 124 -32.40 23.46 3.14
N LEU A 125 -32.33 24.73 2.70
CA LEU A 125 -32.50 25.88 3.59
C LEU A 125 -33.92 25.92 4.16
N ASN A 126 -34.04 26.30 5.43
CA ASN A 126 -35.33 26.41 6.11
C ASN A 126 -35.50 27.77 6.81
N ASP A 127 -36.75 28.19 6.98
CA ASP A 127 -37.12 29.43 7.66
C ASP A 127 -37.82 29.18 9.01
N ASN A 128 -37.54 28.03 9.63
CA ASN A 128 -38.07 27.64 10.93
C ASN A 128 -37.77 28.71 11.99
N ALA A 129 -38.72 28.97 12.90
CA ALA A 129 -38.48 29.92 13.99
C ALA A 129 -37.54 29.33 15.05
N VAL A 130 -37.62 28.01 15.26
CA VAL A 130 -36.81 27.22 16.20
C VAL A 130 -36.45 25.91 15.51
N THR A 131 -35.16 25.58 15.42
CA THR A 131 -34.68 24.42 14.65
C THR A 131 -33.99 23.41 15.54
N VAL A 132 -34.35 22.14 15.39
CA VAL A 132 -33.59 21.01 15.94
C VAL A 132 -32.99 20.23 14.78
N THR A 133 -31.68 20.18 14.71
CA THR A 133 -30.92 19.41 13.72
C THR A 133 -30.51 18.08 14.34
N LEU A 134 -30.89 16.97 13.69
CA LEU A 134 -30.42 15.63 14.06
C LEU A 134 -29.41 15.17 13.03
N LYS A 135 -28.21 14.81 13.49
CA LYS A 135 -27.15 14.20 12.69
C LYS A 135 -26.91 12.77 13.13
N VAL A 136 -26.75 11.86 12.18
CA VAL A 136 -26.47 10.45 12.47
C VAL A 136 -25.68 9.79 11.35
N ARG A 137 -24.80 8.87 11.72
CA ARG A 137 -24.09 8.01 10.77
C ARG A 137 -24.88 6.74 10.47
N ALA A 138 -24.94 6.34 9.21
CA ALA A 138 -25.57 5.10 8.76
C ALA A 138 -24.80 4.46 7.59
N PRO A 139 -23.55 4.00 7.82
CA PRO A 139 -22.66 3.54 6.75
C PRO A 139 -23.06 2.21 6.12
N GLN A 140 -23.88 1.39 6.79
CA GLN A 140 -24.31 0.08 6.29
C GLN A 140 -25.28 0.16 5.10
N LEU A 141 -25.84 1.35 4.83
CA LEU A 141 -26.85 1.54 3.79
C LEU A 141 -26.29 1.22 2.40
N ARG A 142 -27.10 0.54 1.58
CA ARG A 142 -26.79 0.25 0.17
C ARG A 142 -27.02 1.48 -0.70
N SER A 143 -26.61 1.44 -1.96
CA SER A 143 -26.72 2.57 -2.89
C SER A 143 -28.17 3.04 -3.11
N ASN A 144 -29.11 2.11 -3.09
CA ASN A 144 -30.57 2.33 -3.24
C ASN A 144 -31.29 2.69 -1.94
N HIS A 145 -30.63 2.60 -0.78
CA HIS A 145 -31.26 2.95 0.49
C HIS A 145 -31.15 4.46 0.79
N ARG A 146 -32.17 5.02 1.43
CA ARG A 146 -32.19 6.38 2.00
C ARG A 146 -32.60 6.32 3.46
N LEU A 147 -32.10 7.26 4.25
CA LEU A 147 -32.45 7.35 5.66
C LEU A 147 -33.64 8.30 5.86
N ALA A 148 -34.55 7.92 6.74
CA ALA A 148 -35.62 8.78 7.24
C ALA A 148 -35.77 8.63 8.76
N VAL A 149 -36.41 9.61 9.38
CA VAL A 149 -36.73 9.62 10.80
C VAL A 149 -38.24 9.61 11.02
N VAL A 150 -38.69 8.80 11.97
CA VAL A 150 -40.10 8.72 12.38
C VAL A 150 -40.16 8.64 13.91
N GLY A 151 -41.15 9.27 14.53
CA GLY A 151 -41.18 9.37 15.99
C GLY A 151 -42.55 9.69 16.56
N ALA A 152 -42.60 9.80 17.90
CA ALA A 152 -43.85 9.89 18.65
C ALA A 152 -44.60 11.22 18.42
N GLN A 153 -43.88 12.31 18.18
CA GLN A 153 -44.49 13.62 17.99
C GLN A 153 -45.06 13.77 16.57
N ARG A 154 -46.08 14.63 16.42
CA ARG A 154 -46.71 14.94 15.13
C ARG A 154 -45.71 15.46 14.09
N VAL A 155 -44.74 16.26 14.51
CA VAL A 155 -43.67 16.77 13.64
C VAL A 155 -42.80 15.65 13.04
N LEU A 156 -42.77 14.47 13.67
CA LEU A 156 -42.09 13.25 13.23
C LEU A 156 -43.05 12.14 12.77
N GLY A 157 -44.31 12.47 12.47
CA GLY A 157 -45.25 11.52 11.86
C GLY A 157 -45.98 10.56 12.82
N SER A 158 -45.84 10.70 14.14
CA SER A 158 -46.55 9.87 15.14
C SER A 158 -46.42 8.34 14.90
N TRP A 159 -45.21 7.88 14.57
CA TRP A 159 -44.89 6.48 14.22
C TRP A 159 -45.50 5.95 12.91
N HIS A 160 -46.11 6.80 12.08
CA HIS A 160 -46.58 6.42 10.75
C HIS A 160 -45.48 6.56 9.70
N LEU A 161 -45.15 5.45 9.02
CA LEU A 161 -44.08 5.41 8.01
C LEU A 161 -44.37 6.29 6.79
N ASP A 162 -45.64 6.45 6.41
CA ASP A 162 -46.05 7.34 5.31
C ASP A 162 -45.72 8.81 5.59
N ASP A 163 -45.56 9.16 6.87
CA ASP A 163 -45.21 10.50 7.34
C ASP A 163 -43.74 10.65 7.77
N ALA A 164 -42.92 9.60 7.57
CA ALA A 164 -41.51 9.60 7.90
C ALA A 164 -40.77 10.74 7.19
N LYS A 165 -39.89 11.42 7.92
CA LYS A 165 -39.19 12.60 7.40
C LYS A 165 -37.87 12.19 6.77
N PRO A 166 -37.67 12.41 5.45
CA PRO A 166 -36.45 12.02 4.77
C PRO A 166 -35.26 12.83 5.28
N MET A 167 -34.11 12.19 5.44
CA MET A 167 -32.86 12.83 5.80
C MET A 167 -32.01 13.05 4.56
N VAL A 168 -31.06 13.99 4.65
CA VAL A 168 -30.13 14.33 3.59
C VAL A 168 -28.75 13.78 3.96
N GLU A 169 -28.16 12.98 3.06
CA GLU A 169 -26.75 12.58 3.15
C GLU A 169 -25.88 13.78 2.77
N HIS A 170 -25.45 14.54 3.77
CA HIS A 170 -24.67 15.77 3.57
C HIS A 170 -23.16 15.51 3.58
N GLN A 171 -22.70 14.47 4.27
CA GLN A 171 -21.38 13.86 4.11
C GLN A 171 -21.53 12.37 3.86
N PHE A 172 -20.47 11.70 3.43
CA PHE A 172 -20.56 10.28 3.13
C PHE A 172 -20.99 9.47 4.35
N ASN A 173 -22.08 8.74 4.21
CA ASN A 173 -22.71 7.95 5.26
C ASN A 173 -23.19 8.74 6.49
N GLU A 174 -23.16 10.08 6.46
CA GLU A 174 -23.66 10.95 7.52
C GLU A 174 -24.90 11.69 7.03
N TRP A 175 -25.96 11.60 7.82
CA TRP A 175 -27.29 12.04 7.45
C TRP A 175 -27.75 13.12 8.41
N THR A 176 -28.35 14.18 7.87
CA THR A 176 -28.86 15.30 8.64
C THR A 176 -30.31 15.61 8.30
N ILE A 177 -31.04 16.14 9.27
CA ILE A 177 -32.37 16.72 9.08
C ILE A 177 -32.61 17.86 10.05
N ASP A 178 -33.20 18.95 9.54
CA ASP A 178 -33.72 20.05 10.33
C ASP A 178 -35.21 19.87 10.60
N ILE A 179 -35.58 19.88 11.88
CA ILE A 179 -36.95 19.72 12.36
C ILE A 179 -37.43 21.07 12.90
N ASP A 180 -38.61 21.50 12.46
CA ASP A 180 -39.28 22.67 13.03
C ASP A 180 -39.85 22.34 14.43
N ALA A 181 -39.25 22.94 15.45
CA ALA A 181 -39.63 22.73 16.85
C ALA A 181 -40.63 23.79 17.37
N THR A 182 -41.09 24.73 16.54
CA THR A 182 -41.93 25.88 16.93
C THR A 182 -43.26 25.49 17.60
N GLY A 183 -43.78 24.28 17.33
CA GLY A 183 -45.06 23.77 17.84
C GLY A 183 -44.97 22.47 18.65
N MET A 184 -43.79 22.12 19.15
CA MET A 184 -43.57 20.85 19.85
C MET A 184 -44.21 20.81 21.25
N ALA A 185 -44.66 19.63 21.66
CA ALA A 185 -45.20 19.39 23.00
C ALA A 185 -44.14 18.72 23.90
N GLY A 186 -43.86 19.30 25.06
CA GLY A 186 -42.87 18.79 26.00
C GLY A 186 -41.42 19.12 25.63
N ASP A 187 -40.47 18.57 26.38
CA ASP A 187 -39.02 18.82 26.29
C ASP A 187 -38.24 17.64 25.69
N THR A 188 -38.94 16.67 25.08
CA THR A 188 -38.35 15.38 24.72
C THR A 188 -38.80 14.95 23.32
N LEU A 189 -37.84 14.67 22.44
CA LEU A 189 -38.02 14.01 21.15
C LEU A 189 -37.77 12.50 21.30
N GLU A 190 -38.78 11.68 20.99
CA GLU A 190 -38.64 10.24 20.89
C GLU A 190 -38.83 9.79 19.43
N PHE A 191 -37.86 9.05 18.88
CA PHE A 191 -37.84 8.69 17.46
C PHE A 191 -37.01 7.44 17.16
N LYS A 192 -37.09 6.98 15.91
CA LYS A 192 -36.20 5.99 15.30
C LYS A 192 -35.81 6.37 13.88
N PHE A 193 -34.67 5.84 13.46
CA PHE A 193 -34.27 5.84 12.06
C PHE A 193 -34.83 4.63 11.30
N VAL A 194 -35.23 4.88 10.05
CA VAL A 194 -35.69 3.85 9.11
C VAL A 194 -34.97 4.01 7.78
N ALA A 195 -34.47 2.91 7.23
CA ALA A 195 -33.92 2.86 5.90
C ALA A 195 -35.02 2.49 4.90
N ILE A 196 -35.26 3.37 3.93
CA ILE A 196 -36.27 3.23 2.89
C ILE A 196 -35.55 2.88 1.58
N ASP A 197 -36.04 1.87 0.88
CA ASP A 197 -35.56 1.52 -0.45
C ASP A 197 -36.19 2.44 -1.51
N GLU A 198 -35.37 3.10 -2.34
CA GLU A 198 -35.86 4.01 -3.38
C GLU A 198 -36.71 3.31 -4.44
N ASN A 199 -36.46 2.02 -4.69
CA ASN A 199 -37.24 1.24 -5.65
C ASN A 199 -38.54 0.69 -5.07
N GLN A 200 -38.72 0.76 -3.74
CA GLN A 200 -39.82 0.13 -3.01
C GLN A 200 -39.89 -1.40 -3.20
N ASP A 201 -38.76 -2.03 -3.54
CA ASP A 201 -38.65 -3.47 -3.73
C ASP A 201 -38.61 -4.21 -2.38
N ILE A 202 -38.14 -3.52 -1.33
CA ILE A 202 -37.93 -4.08 0.01
C ILE A 202 -38.68 -3.23 1.06
N MET A 203 -39.25 -3.91 2.06
CA MET A 203 -39.88 -3.25 3.20
C MET A 203 -38.88 -2.35 3.95
N PRO A 204 -39.30 -1.18 4.47
CA PRO A 204 -38.44 -0.31 5.26
C PRO A 204 -37.77 -1.06 6.41
N LEU A 205 -36.46 -0.87 6.56
CA LEU A 205 -35.69 -1.48 7.64
C LEU A 205 -35.64 -0.51 8.82
N TRP A 206 -36.08 -0.96 9.98
CA TRP A 206 -35.95 -0.20 11.22
C TRP A 206 -34.54 -0.36 11.80
N GLU A 207 -34.04 0.69 12.43
CA GLU A 207 -32.81 0.56 13.21
C GLU A 207 -32.98 -0.48 14.33
N THR A 208 -31.89 -1.19 14.62
CA THR A 208 -31.89 -2.37 15.50
C THR A 208 -31.98 -2.03 16.99
N GLN A 209 -31.59 -0.82 17.39
CA GLN A 209 -31.63 -0.39 18.79
C GLN A 209 -33.06 -0.03 19.25
N GLY A 210 -33.23 0.32 20.53
CA GLY A 210 -34.49 0.85 21.07
C GLY A 210 -34.86 2.22 20.47
N ASN A 211 -35.98 2.80 20.91
CA ASN A 211 -36.32 4.17 20.54
C ASN A 211 -35.27 5.14 21.11
N ARG A 212 -34.83 6.08 20.28
CA ARG A 212 -33.89 7.13 20.67
C ARG A 212 -34.65 8.28 21.31
N THR A 213 -34.00 8.94 22.27
CA THR A 213 -34.58 10.07 22.98
C THR A 213 -33.59 11.21 23.10
N VAL A 214 -34.00 12.42 22.71
CA VAL A 214 -33.22 13.65 22.87
C VAL A 214 -33.99 14.63 23.74
N LYS A 215 -33.33 15.20 24.75
CA LYS A 215 -33.87 16.26 25.60
C LYS A 215 -33.56 17.63 25.02
N LEU A 216 -34.58 18.43 24.84
CA LEU A 216 -34.50 19.80 24.33
C LEU A 216 -34.54 20.78 25.50
N PRO A 217 -33.47 21.59 25.72
CA PRO A 217 -33.57 22.73 26.63
C PRO A 217 -34.62 23.75 26.12
N PRO A 218 -35.08 24.68 26.96
CA PRO A 218 -35.94 25.77 26.49
C PRO A 218 -35.28 26.54 25.35
N MET A 219 -35.94 26.61 24.19
CA MET A 219 -35.42 27.25 22.98
C MET A 219 -36.12 28.58 22.70
N GLY A 220 -35.35 29.56 22.27
CA GLY A 220 -35.82 30.86 21.79
C GLY A 220 -35.87 30.95 20.26
N ALA A 221 -36.54 31.99 19.74
CA ALA A 221 -36.57 32.27 18.31
C ALA A 221 -35.15 32.51 17.75
N GLY A 222 -34.83 31.85 16.65
CA GLY A 222 -33.52 31.90 16.00
C GLY A 222 -32.44 31.00 16.65
N GLU A 223 -32.81 30.16 17.62
CA GLU A 223 -31.92 29.13 18.14
C GLU A 223 -31.98 27.85 17.30
N VAL A 224 -30.80 27.27 17.06
CA VAL A 224 -30.60 25.99 16.39
C VAL A 224 -29.86 25.06 17.35
N LEU A 225 -30.46 23.92 17.67
CA LEU A 225 -29.80 22.87 18.44
C LEU A 225 -29.40 21.73 17.51
N ALA A 226 -28.11 21.46 17.37
CA ALA A 226 -27.60 20.37 16.56
C ALA A 226 -27.11 19.23 17.45
N TYR A 227 -27.68 18.04 17.28
CA TYR A 227 -27.28 16.84 18.01
C TYR A 227 -26.54 15.89 17.09
N GLU A 228 -25.29 15.58 17.42
CA GLU A 228 -24.51 14.49 16.82
C GLU A 228 -24.80 13.18 17.56
N LEU A 229 -25.58 12.30 16.92
CA LEU A 229 -26.05 11.07 17.52
C LEU A 229 -25.11 9.90 17.20
N GLU A 230 -25.07 8.90 18.08
CA GLU A 230 -24.36 7.64 17.80
C GLU A 230 -24.89 6.96 16.53
N GLN A 231 -24.05 6.18 15.86
CA GLN A 231 -24.38 5.49 14.61
C GLN A 231 -25.72 4.71 14.67
N ALA A 232 -26.49 4.79 13.58
CA ALA A 232 -27.67 3.96 13.34
C ALA A 232 -27.26 2.61 12.74
N PHE A 233 -27.70 1.53 13.38
CA PHE A 233 -27.42 0.16 12.95
C PHE A 233 -28.66 -0.47 12.32
N PHE A 234 -28.45 -1.15 11.19
CA PHE A 234 -29.49 -1.87 10.46
C PHE A 234 -29.11 -3.35 10.35
N PRO A 235 -30.09 -4.27 10.21
CA PRO A 235 -29.82 -5.69 10.04
C PRO A 235 -29.34 -6.02 8.61
N ILE A 236 -28.28 -5.33 8.16
CA ILE A 236 -27.67 -5.46 6.84
C ILE A 236 -26.34 -6.19 7.01
N TYR A 237 -26.15 -7.28 6.28
CA TYR A 237 -24.92 -8.08 6.34
C TYR A 237 -23.72 -7.36 5.74
N ASN A 238 -22.53 -7.73 6.18
CA ASN A 238 -21.28 -7.22 5.64
C ASN A 238 -21.05 -7.68 4.20
N MET A 239 -20.62 -6.77 3.34
CA MET A 239 -20.42 -7.06 1.92
C MET A 239 -19.09 -7.79 1.70
N LYS A 240 -19.12 -8.82 0.87
CA LYS A 240 -17.93 -9.55 0.42
C LYS A 240 -17.79 -9.38 -1.07
N CYS A 241 -16.58 -9.17 -1.55
CA CYS A 241 -16.30 -8.96 -2.97
C CYS A 241 -15.23 -9.93 -3.45
N ALA A 242 -15.27 -10.32 -4.72
CA ALA A 242 -14.17 -11.02 -5.37
C ALA A 242 -13.47 -10.12 -6.40
N GLY A 243 -12.24 -10.48 -6.74
CA GLY A 243 -11.46 -9.76 -7.72
C GLY A 243 -10.36 -10.56 -8.38
N THR A 244 -9.74 -9.92 -9.37
CA THR A 244 -8.62 -10.46 -10.12
C THR A 244 -7.36 -9.62 -9.88
N LEU A 245 -6.22 -10.28 -9.71
CA LEU A 245 -4.88 -9.69 -9.74
C LEU A 245 -4.23 -9.93 -11.11
N VAL A 246 -3.83 -8.86 -11.79
CA VAL A 246 -3.03 -8.94 -13.03
C VAL A 246 -2.16 -7.68 -13.17
N PRO A 247 -0.86 -7.80 -13.52
CA PRO A 247 -0.05 -6.64 -13.84
C PRO A 247 -0.52 -5.96 -15.14
N VAL A 248 -0.49 -4.62 -15.21
CA VAL A 248 -0.89 -3.90 -16.44
C VAL A 248 -0.03 -4.33 -17.63
N PHE A 249 1.29 -4.48 -17.44
CA PHE A 249 2.19 -4.90 -18.51
C PHE A 249 1.83 -6.28 -19.10
N SER A 250 1.20 -7.14 -18.30
CA SER A 250 0.80 -8.50 -18.71
C SER A 250 -0.46 -8.54 -19.57
N LEU A 251 -1.26 -7.46 -19.57
CA LEU A 251 -2.52 -7.44 -20.32
C LEU A 251 -2.27 -7.62 -21.82
N ARG A 252 -3.22 -8.28 -22.49
CA ARG A 252 -3.20 -8.50 -23.93
C ARG A 252 -4.57 -8.18 -24.51
N SER A 253 -4.61 -7.32 -25.51
CA SER A 253 -5.75 -7.14 -26.40
C SER A 253 -5.33 -7.31 -27.86
N GLU A 254 -6.31 -7.39 -28.76
CA GLU A 254 -6.06 -7.36 -30.20
C GLU A 254 -5.33 -6.05 -30.63
N GLY A 255 -5.51 -4.98 -29.85
CA GLY A 255 -4.96 -3.64 -30.11
C GLY A 255 -3.64 -3.30 -29.41
N SER A 256 -3.16 -4.09 -28.43
CA SER A 256 -1.94 -3.79 -27.68
C SER A 256 -0.70 -3.63 -28.58
N PHE A 257 0.28 -2.83 -28.13
CA PHE A 257 1.58 -2.67 -28.78
C PHE A 257 2.64 -3.52 -28.09
N GLY A 258 2.43 -4.84 -28.04
CA GLY A 258 3.37 -5.80 -27.42
C GLY A 258 3.45 -5.81 -25.88
N VAL A 259 2.83 -4.82 -25.22
CA VAL A 259 2.67 -4.71 -23.76
C VAL A 259 1.26 -4.19 -23.46
N GLY A 260 0.71 -4.58 -22.31
CA GLY A 260 -0.55 -4.01 -21.84
C GLY A 260 -0.42 -2.54 -21.43
N ASP A 261 -1.46 -1.74 -21.69
CA ASP A 261 -1.49 -0.30 -21.43
C ASP A 261 -2.80 0.16 -20.76
N PHE A 262 -2.94 1.47 -20.49
CA PHE A 262 -4.12 1.99 -19.82
C PHE A 262 -5.42 1.87 -20.65
N GLY A 263 -5.33 1.67 -21.97
CA GLY A 263 -6.49 1.31 -22.79
C GLY A 263 -6.91 -0.14 -22.57
N ASP A 264 -5.94 -1.05 -22.51
CA ASP A 264 -6.21 -2.46 -22.19
C ASP A 264 -6.76 -2.62 -20.77
N LEU A 265 -6.37 -1.74 -19.84
CA LEU A 265 -6.91 -1.72 -18.47
C LEU A 265 -8.43 -1.51 -18.47
N CYS A 266 -8.98 -0.62 -19.32
CA CYS A 266 -10.43 -0.45 -19.49
C CYS A 266 -11.11 -1.75 -19.96
N GLY A 267 -10.50 -2.46 -20.91
CA GLY A 267 -11.01 -3.76 -21.36
C GLY A 267 -11.00 -4.81 -20.25
N MET A 268 -9.95 -4.82 -19.43
CA MET A 268 -9.87 -5.73 -18.28
C MET A 268 -10.93 -5.40 -17.21
N ILE A 269 -11.20 -4.11 -16.97
CA ILE A 269 -12.30 -3.65 -16.10
C ILE A 269 -13.64 -4.17 -16.62
N ASP A 270 -13.88 -4.09 -17.94
CA ASP A 270 -15.11 -4.60 -18.55
C ASP A 270 -15.25 -6.11 -18.35
N TRP A 271 -14.16 -6.87 -18.48
CA TRP A 271 -14.17 -8.31 -18.21
C TRP A 271 -14.47 -8.63 -16.74
N VAL A 272 -13.82 -7.95 -15.79
CA VAL A 272 -14.07 -8.08 -14.34
C VAL A 272 -15.54 -7.81 -14.02
N HIS A 273 -16.09 -6.70 -14.54
CA HIS A 273 -17.51 -6.39 -14.39
C HIS A 273 -18.41 -7.48 -15.00
N SER A 274 -18.08 -7.97 -16.20
CA SER A 274 -18.86 -8.98 -16.92
C SER A 274 -18.94 -10.35 -16.23
N THR A 275 -18.03 -10.63 -15.28
CA THR A 275 -17.97 -11.87 -14.50
C THR A 275 -18.61 -11.74 -13.12
N GLY A 276 -19.13 -10.56 -12.78
CA GLY A 276 -19.72 -10.27 -11.47
C GLY A 276 -18.70 -9.99 -10.36
N GLN A 277 -17.40 -9.92 -10.71
CA GLN A 277 -16.36 -9.46 -9.81
C GLN A 277 -16.45 -7.95 -9.62
N ARG A 278 -15.87 -7.45 -8.53
CA ARG A 278 -15.98 -6.04 -8.12
C ARG A 278 -14.64 -5.38 -7.82
N VAL A 279 -13.52 -6.10 -7.95
CA VAL A 279 -12.18 -5.58 -7.68
C VAL A 279 -11.21 -6.01 -8.78
N LEU A 280 -10.39 -5.08 -9.25
CA LEU A 280 -9.24 -5.36 -10.10
C LEU A 280 -7.99 -4.82 -9.40
N GLN A 281 -7.07 -5.72 -9.04
CA GLN A 281 -5.79 -5.38 -8.47
C GLN A 281 -4.70 -5.38 -9.53
N ILE A 282 -3.88 -4.33 -9.54
CA ILE A 282 -2.71 -4.22 -10.41
C ILE A 282 -1.44 -4.02 -9.59
N LEU A 283 -0.30 -4.32 -10.21
CA LEU A 283 1.04 -4.05 -9.67
C LEU A 283 1.40 -2.56 -9.85
N PRO A 284 2.51 -2.08 -9.25
CA PRO A 284 2.92 -0.69 -9.39
C PRO A 284 3.06 -0.26 -10.86
N ILE A 285 2.57 0.94 -11.16
CA ILE A 285 2.54 1.52 -12.51
C ILE A 285 3.55 2.68 -12.69
N ASN A 286 4.39 2.90 -11.69
CA ASN A 286 5.35 3.99 -11.66
C ASN A 286 6.52 3.77 -12.62
N ASP A 287 7.14 4.86 -13.06
CA ASP A 287 8.33 4.81 -13.91
C ASP A 287 9.51 4.17 -13.15
N SER A 288 10.15 3.18 -13.77
CA SER A 288 11.32 2.44 -13.28
C SER A 288 12.53 2.59 -14.20
N THR A 289 12.48 3.51 -15.17
CA THR A 289 13.50 3.65 -16.22
C THR A 289 14.82 4.20 -15.66
N THR A 290 15.86 3.36 -15.61
CA THR A 290 17.22 3.75 -15.19
C THR A 290 18.27 3.49 -16.27
N THR A 291 18.17 2.36 -16.97
CA THR A 291 19.15 1.88 -17.95
C THR A 291 18.60 1.84 -19.38
N LYS A 292 17.27 1.94 -19.54
CA LYS A 292 16.54 1.63 -20.78
C LYS A 292 16.72 0.20 -21.26
N THR A 293 17.04 -0.73 -20.35
CA THR A 293 17.17 -2.16 -20.63
C THR A 293 16.13 -2.98 -19.87
N TRP A 294 16.07 -4.28 -20.11
CA TRP A 294 15.15 -5.19 -19.42
C TRP A 294 15.27 -5.18 -17.89
N THR A 295 16.40 -4.73 -17.31
CA THR A 295 16.54 -4.63 -15.85
C THR A 295 15.60 -3.59 -15.24
N ASP A 296 15.11 -2.64 -16.04
CA ASP A 296 14.12 -1.65 -15.61
C ASP A 296 12.70 -2.24 -15.51
N SER A 297 12.48 -3.50 -15.93
CA SER A 297 11.17 -4.15 -15.89
C SER A 297 10.63 -4.38 -14.48
N TYR A 298 11.46 -4.25 -13.43
CA TYR A 298 11.06 -4.47 -12.04
C TYR A 298 10.18 -3.31 -11.51
N PRO A 299 8.85 -3.50 -11.34
CA PRO A 299 7.94 -2.40 -11.04
C PRO A 299 8.09 -1.82 -9.63
N TYR A 300 8.71 -2.55 -8.69
CA TYR A 300 8.94 -2.06 -7.33
C TYR A 300 10.22 -1.21 -7.21
N SER A 301 11.05 -1.12 -8.26
CA SER A 301 12.21 -0.23 -8.32
C SER A 301 11.88 1.08 -9.04
N CYS A 302 10.83 1.77 -8.57
CA CYS A 302 10.41 3.02 -9.18
C CYS A 302 11.47 4.13 -8.96
N ILE A 303 11.70 4.93 -10.00
CA ILE A 303 12.55 6.13 -9.92
C ILE A 303 11.77 7.35 -9.43
N SER A 304 10.44 7.32 -9.54
CA SER A 304 9.56 8.32 -8.94
C SER A 304 8.28 7.68 -8.44
N ILE A 305 7.89 8.01 -7.21
CA ILE A 305 6.61 7.63 -6.61
C ILE A 305 5.41 8.35 -7.24
N PHE A 306 5.64 9.35 -8.08
CA PHE A 306 4.60 10.15 -8.74
C PHE A 306 4.46 9.82 -10.21
N ALA A 307 5.57 9.72 -10.93
CA ALA A 307 5.57 9.56 -12.38
C ALA A 307 5.04 8.19 -12.80
N LEU A 308 4.18 8.18 -13.82
CA LEU A 308 3.66 6.98 -14.46
C LEU A 308 4.67 6.48 -15.50
N HIS A 309 4.81 5.16 -15.65
CA HIS A 309 5.76 4.61 -16.62
C HIS A 309 5.31 4.88 -18.06
N PRO A 310 6.17 5.45 -18.93
CA PRO A 310 5.84 5.71 -20.34
C PRO A 310 5.38 4.51 -21.16
N GLN A 311 5.70 3.28 -20.73
CA GLN A 311 5.28 2.06 -21.42
C GLN A 311 3.76 1.87 -21.42
N TYR A 312 3.05 2.45 -20.45
CA TYR A 312 1.59 2.31 -20.31
C TYR A 312 0.79 3.29 -21.15
N ALA A 313 1.44 4.12 -21.97
CA ALA A 313 0.75 4.95 -22.94
C ALA A 313 0.06 4.07 -23.99
N ASP A 314 -1.26 4.20 -24.10
CA ASP A 314 -2.06 3.61 -25.17
C ASP A 314 -2.00 4.52 -26.40
N LEU A 315 -1.30 4.06 -27.44
CA LEU A 315 -1.14 4.82 -28.68
C LEU A 315 -2.44 4.93 -29.48
N ARG A 316 -3.43 4.06 -29.25
CA ARG A 316 -4.72 4.05 -29.94
C ARG A 316 -5.64 5.18 -29.49
N GLN A 317 -5.45 5.66 -28.26
CA GLN A 317 -6.18 6.79 -27.70
C GLN A 317 -5.57 8.14 -28.07
N LEU A 318 -4.45 8.14 -28.80
CA LEU A 318 -3.77 9.34 -29.25
C LEU A 318 -4.15 9.68 -30.69
N PRO A 319 -4.03 10.96 -31.09
CA PRO A 319 -4.19 11.35 -32.49
C PRO A 319 -3.22 10.58 -33.40
N GLN A 320 -3.67 10.34 -34.63
CA GLN A 320 -2.85 9.65 -35.61
C GLN A 320 -1.65 10.51 -36.03
N LEU A 321 -0.49 9.88 -36.24
CA LEU A 321 0.66 10.55 -36.83
C LEU A 321 0.34 11.05 -38.25
N ALA A 322 0.74 12.27 -38.57
CA ALA A 322 0.52 12.89 -39.87
C ALA A 322 1.29 12.17 -41.00
N ASP A 323 2.47 11.62 -40.70
CA ASP A 323 3.27 10.84 -41.65
C ASP A 323 2.66 9.44 -41.87
N ALA A 324 2.20 9.18 -43.10
CA ALA A 324 1.60 7.91 -43.47
C ALA A 324 2.59 6.73 -43.41
N GLY A 325 3.85 6.94 -43.79
CA GLY A 325 4.89 5.90 -43.75
C GLY A 325 5.25 5.53 -42.31
N ALA A 326 5.32 6.52 -41.42
CA ALA A 326 5.50 6.28 -39.98
C ALA A 326 4.32 5.47 -39.42
N ARG A 327 3.07 5.80 -39.77
CA ARG A 327 1.88 5.04 -39.36
C ARG A 327 1.94 3.58 -39.81
N GLU A 328 2.24 3.32 -41.07
CA GLU A 328 2.35 1.96 -41.60
C GLU A 328 3.46 1.17 -40.90
N ARG A 329 4.62 1.80 -40.68
CA ARG A 329 5.74 1.20 -39.94
C ARG A 329 5.36 0.82 -38.51
N PHE A 330 4.72 1.73 -37.77
CA PHE A 330 4.30 1.46 -36.39
C PHE A 330 3.18 0.41 -36.31
N GLU A 331 2.24 0.38 -37.25
CA GLU A 331 1.20 -0.65 -37.27
C GLU A 331 1.77 -2.04 -37.59
N ALA A 332 2.74 -2.14 -38.50
CA ALA A 332 3.47 -3.37 -38.75
C ALA A 332 4.22 -3.84 -37.49
N LEU A 333 4.93 -2.94 -36.83
CA LEU A 333 5.66 -3.23 -35.59
C LEU A 333 4.71 -3.62 -34.44
N ARG A 334 3.56 -2.95 -34.33
CA ARG A 334 2.51 -3.29 -33.36
C ARG A 334 2.07 -4.73 -33.53
N LYS A 335 1.73 -5.14 -34.77
CA LYS A 335 1.31 -6.52 -35.07
C LYS A 335 2.39 -7.54 -34.75
N GLU A 336 3.64 -7.23 -35.11
CA GLU A 336 4.79 -8.09 -34.83
C GLU A 336 4.99 -8.30 -33.33
N LEU A 337 5.11 -7.22 -32.56
CA LEU A 337 5.35 -7.28 -31.11
C LEU A 337 4.13 -7.86 -30.37
N ASN A 338 2.91 -7.55 -30.80
CA ASN A 338 1.69 -8.08 -30.19
C ASN A 338 1.52 -9.59 -30.40
N ALA A 339 2.18 -10.17 -31.42
CA ALA A 339 2.16 -11.61 -31.69
C ALA A 339 3.11 -12.41 -30.77
N LEU A 340 4.11 -11.77 -30.16
CA LEU A 340 5.09 -12.45 -29.31
C LEU A 340 4.44 -13.05 -28.05
N SER A 341 4.94 -14.22 -27.61
CA SER A 341 4.46 -14.91 -26.41
C SER A 341 4.88 -14.21 -25.11
N GLN A 342 5.98 -13.48 -25.13
CA GLN A 342 6.50 -12.69 -24.01
C GLN A 342 6.77 -11.26 -24.45
N ILE A 343 6.84 -10.35 -23.49
CA ILE A 343 7.11 -8.93 -23.75
C ILE A 343 8.57 -8.77 -24.19
N ASP A 344 8.78 -8.12 -25.33
CA ASP A 344 10.08 -7.59 -25.74
C ASP A 344 10.20 -6.14 -25.23
N TYR A 345 10.58 -6.01 -23.96
CA TYR A 345 10.54 -4.75 -23.21
C TYR A 345 11.29 -3.61 -23.91
N GLU A 346 12.49 -3.90 -24.40
CA GLU A 346 13.37 -2.90 -25.01
C GLU A 346 12.82 -2.41 -26.36
N ARG A 347 12.34 -3.33 -27.22
CA ARG A 347 11.75 -2.95 -28.51
C ARG A 347 10.44 -2.20 -28.33
N VAL A 348 9.60 -2.63 -27.40
CA VAL A 348 8.32 -1.96 -27.10
C VAL A 348 8.57 -0.55 -26.57
N ASN A 349 9.43 -0.38 -25.57
CA ASN A 349 9.70 0.93 -24.97
C ASN A 349 10.35 1.88 -25.97
N LYS A 350 11.33 1.41 -26.75
CA LYS A 350 11.93 2.19 -27.83
C LYS A 350 10.88 2.65 -28.86
N ALA A 351 9.97 1.75 -29.26
CA ALA A 351 8.94 2.08 -30.24
C ALA A 351 7.92 3.09 -29.70
N LYS A 352 7.45 2.92 -28.44
CA LYS A 352 6.53 3.85 -27.80
C LYS A 352 7.19 5.23 -27.57
N GLU A 353 8.45 5.27 -27.14
CA GLU A 353 9.22 6.51 -27.00
C GLU A 353 9.36 7.23 -28.35
N GLU A 354 9.72 6.52 -29.43
CA GLU A 354 9.81 7.10 -30.77
C GLU A 354 8.45 7.65 -31.25
N TYR A 355 7.36 6.90 -31.03
CA TYR A 355 6.00 7.35 -31.40
C TYR A 355 5.59 8.61 -30.64
N LEU A 356 5.81 8.63 -29.31
CA LEU A 356 5.45 9.77 -28.46
C LEU A 356 6.27 11.01 -28.81
N HIS A 357 7.54 10.87 -29.18
CA HIS A 357 8.35 11.98 -29.68
C HIS A 357 7.79 12.58 -30.97
N LEU A 358 7.45 11.75 -31.96
CA LEU A 358 6.85 12.22 -33.21
C LEU A 358 5.51 12.93 -32.97
N LEU A 359 4.69 12.41 -32.05
CA LEU A 359 3.42 13.04 -31.69
C LEU A 359 3.62 14.34 -30.92
N TYR A 360 4.62 14.41 -30.04
CA TYR A 360 4.99 15.65 -29.35
C TYR A 360 5.46 16.73 -30.34
N GLU A 361 6.22 16.37 -31.37
CA GLU A 361 6.59 17.30 -32.45
C GLU A 361 5.37 17.80 -33.23
N GLN A 362 4.39 16.93 -33.48
CA GLN A 362 3.15 17.26 -34.20
C GLN A 362 2.22 18.18 -33.39
N GLU A 363 1.95 17.83 -32.12
CA GLU A 363 0.84 18.44 -31.36
C GLU A 363 1.23 18.97 -29.98
N GLY A 364 2.48 18.75 -29.53
CA GLY A 364 2.93 19.10 -28.19
C GLY A 364 2.72 20.58 -27.86
N LYS A 365 2.93 21.49 -28.81
CA LYS A 365 2.67 22.93 -28.60
C LYS A 365 1.20 23.22 -28.30
N THR A 366 0.28 22.56 -28.99
CA THR A 366 -1.17 22.74 -28.81
C THR A 366 -1.60 22.15 -27.47
N VAL A 367 -1.12 20.95 -27.15
CA VAL A 367 -1.44 20.25 -25.88
C VAL A 367 -0.91 21.02 -24.68
N LEU A 368 0.36 21.45 -24.70
CA LEU A 368 0.96 22.22 -23.62
C LEU A 368 0.36 23.63 -23.45
N ALA A 369 -0.39 24.13 -24.44
CA ALA A 369 -1.13 25.39 -24.35
C ALA A 369 -2.58 25.24 -23.87
N SER A 370 -3.08 24.00 -23.77
CA SER A 370 -4.46 23.71 -23.33
C SER A 370 -4.66 24.03 -21.84
N ASP A 371 -5.90 24.32 -21.45
CA ASP A 371 -6.22 24.61 -20.05
C ASP A 371 -6.14 23.36 -19.17
N GLU A 372 -6.53 22.20 -19.69
CA GLU A 372 -6.35 20.90 -19.03
C GLU A 372 -4.88 20.65 -18.67
N PHE A 373 -3.94 20.92 -19.59
CA PHE A 373 -2.51 20.77 -19.30
C PHE A 373 -2.04 21.77 -18.24
N LYS A 374 -2.48 23.03 -18.29
CA LYS A 374 -2.07 24.04 -17.30
C LYS A 374 -2.54 23.67 -15.90
N GLU A 375 -3.75 23.12 -15.78
CA GLU A 375 -4.28 22.62 -14.52
C GLU A 375 -3.47 21.43 -13.99
N PHE A 376 -3.23 20.42 -14.84
CA PHE A 376 -2.36 19.28 -14.50
C PHE A 376 -0.95 19.73 -14.09
N PHE A 377 -0.35 20.64 -14.85
CA PHE A 377 1.00 21.15 -14.59
C PHE A 377 1.04 21.90 -13.26
N LYS A 378 0.05 22.76 -12.96
CA LYS A 378 -0.03 23.47 -11.68
C LYS A 378 -0.18 22.50 -10.49
N ASP A 379 -0.97 21.45 -10.64
CA ASP A 379 -1.16 20.41 -9.61
C ASP A 379 0.11 19.54 -9.42
N SER A 380 0.92 19.38 -10.48
CA SER A 380 2.04 18.42 -10.50
C SER A 380 3.43 19.06 -10.50
N GLU A 381 3.57 20.38 -10.67
CA GLU A 381 4.87 21.03 -10.95
C GLU A 381 5.93 20.72 -9.88
N GLN A 382 5.52 20.52 -8.63
CA GLN A 382 6.42 20.26 -7.52
C GLN A 382 7.30 19.01 -7.76
N TRP A 383 6.72 17.92 -8.27
CA TRP A 383 7.42 16.67 -8.59
C TRP A 383 7.74 16.54 -10.08
N LEU A 384 6.89 17.09 -10.96
CA LEU A 384 7.00 16.90 -12.41
C LEU A 384 8.22 17.62 -12.99
N VAL A 385 8.51 18.82 -12.51
CA VAL A 385 9.67 19.62 -12.96
C VAL A 385 10.99 18.92 -12.62
N PRO A 386 11.27 18.51 -11.36
CA PRO A 386 12.46 17.75 -11.03
C PRO A 386 12.53 16.41 -11.77
N TYR A 387 11.42 15.67 -11.87
CA TYR A 387 11.39 14.41 -12.64
C TYR A 387 11.80 14.61 -14.11
N ALA A 388 11.33 15.68 -14.75
CA ALA A 388 11.65 15.97 -16.14
C ALA A 388 13.12 16.37 -16.34
N GLN A 389 13.68 17.16 -15.42
CA GLN A 389 15.11 17.48 -15.44
C GLN A 389 15.96 16.23 -15.16
N TYR A 390 15.59 15.42 -14.17
CA TYR A 390 16.23 14.14 -13.86
C TYR A 390 16.27 13.23 -15.09
N SER A 391 15.12 13.05 -15.76
CA SER A 391 15.02 12.17 -16.93
C SER A 391 15.89 12.66 -18.09
N MET A 392 15.90 13.97 -18.33
CA MET A 392 16.79 14.60 -19.32
C MET A 392 18.27 14.40 -18.96
N LEU A 393 18.65 14.59 -17.69
CA LEU A 393 20.03 14.43 -17.23
C LEU A 393 20.48 12.97 -17.26
N ARG A 394 19.64 12.02 -16.86
CA ARG A 394 19.89 10.58 -16.98
C ARG A 394 20.24 10.22 -18.42
N ASP A 395 19.38 10.60 -19.36
CA ASP A 395 19.55 10.27 -20.77
C ASP A 395 20.78 10.96 -21.37
N LYS A 396 21.06 12.21 -20.98
CA LYS A 396 22.23 12.97 -21.43
C LYS A 396 23.56 12.41 -20.91
N ASN A 397 23.59 11.93 -19.66
CA ASN A 397 24.79 11.39 -19.04
C ASN A 397 24.95 9.87 -19.29
N GLY A 398 23.91 9.19 -19.79
CA GLY A 398 23.92 7.75 -20.04
C GLY A 398 23.92 6.89 -18.77
N THR A 399 23.62 7.48 -17.60
CA THR A 399 23.56 6.79 -16.31
C THR A 399 22.57 7.48 -15.39
N ALA A 400 21.82 6.69 -14.61
CA ALA A 400 20.96 7.17 -13.52
C ALA A 400 21.76 7.56 -12.27
N ASP A 401 23.00 7.10 -12.13
CA ASP A 401 23.86 7.43 -11.00
C ASP A 401 24.26 8.91 -11.04
N PHE A 402 23.46 9.72 -10.36
CA PHE A 402 23.61 11.16 -10.31
C PHE A 402 24.88 11.61 -9.58
N THR A 403 25.56 10.73 -8.83
CA THR A 403 26.87 11.06 -8.23
C THR A 403 27.94 11.28 -9.31
N GLN A 404 27.71 10.76 -10.52
CA GLN A 404 28.59 10.92 -11.68
C GLN A 404 28.22 12.17 -12.52
N TRP A 405 27.11 12.86 -12.21
CA TRP A 405 26.66 14.03 -12.97
C TRP A 405 27.38 15.30 -12.52
N LYS A 406 28.15 15.92 -13.42
CA LYS A 406 28.90 17.14 -13.10
C LYS A 406 27.94 18.29 -12.74
N GLY A 407 28.00 18.75 -11.49
CA GLY A 407 27.26 19.91 -10.97
C GLY A 407 25.76 19.69 -10.72
N ASN A 408 25.25 18.48 -10.91
CA ASN A 408 23.82 18.14 -10.76
C ASN A 408 23.62 16.89 -9.91
N THR A 409 24.46 16.71 -8.88
CA THR A 409 24.41 15.51 -8.00
C THR A 409 23.21 15.51 -7.06
N VAL A 410 22.50 16.64 -6.94
CA VAL A 410 21.26 16.83 -6.18
C VAL A 410 20.42 17.89 -6.89
N TRP A 411 19.09 17.83 -6.75
CA TRP A 411 18.18 18.86 -7.25
C TRP A 411 18.50 20.25 -6.66
N ASN A 412 18.43 21.28 -7.50
CA ASN A 412 18.51 22.67 -7.08
C ASN A 412 17.20 23.40 -7.38
N GLU A 413 16.52 23.87 -6.34
CA GLU A 413 15.23 24.57 -6.46
C GLU A 413 15.30 25.86 -7.30
N ASP A 414 16.48 26.50 -7.40
CA ASP A 414 16.70 27.67 -8.26
C ASP A 414 16.47 27.37 -9.75
N ASP A 415 16.65 26.11 -10.18
CA ASP A 415 16.45 25.70 -11.58
C ASP A 415 14.97 25.70 -11.97
N ARG A 416 14.04 25.55 -10.99
CA ARG A 416 12.60 25.42 -11.25
C ARG A 416 12.06 26.55 -12.11
N LYS A 417 12.40 27.79 -11.78
CA LYS A 417 11.93 28.98 -12.50
C LYS A 417 12.32 28.97 -13.98
N ALA A 418 13.48 28.41 -14.30
CA ALA A 418 13.93 28.28 -15.68
C ALA A 418 13.14 27.18 -16.43
N LEU A 419 12.84 26.09 -15.72
CA LEU A 419 12.18 24.88 -16.22
C LEU A 419 10.65 24.96 -16.28
N THR A 420 10.02 25.97 -15.66
CA THR A 420 8.56 26.19 -15.69
C THR A 420 8.11 27.24 -16.71
N ASN A 421 9.02 28.08 -17.22
CA ASN A 421 8.69 29.15 -18.16
C ASN A 421 8.87 28.70 -19.63
N PRO A 422 7.80 28.58 -20.44
CA PRO A 422 7.87 28.11 -21.83
C PRO A 422 8.74 28.94 -22.78
N ARG A 423 9.08 30.17 -22.38
CA ARG A 423 9.97 31.04 -23.16
C ARG A 423 11.44 30.64 -23.04
N ASN A 424 11.81 29.93 -21.97
CA ASN A 424 13.19 29.56 -21.70
C ASN A 424 13.62 28.33 -22.50
N LYS A 425 14.92 28.26 -22.82
CA LYS A 425 15.52 27.08 -23.47
C LYS A 425 15.39 25.84 -22.58
N ALA A 426 15.65 25.97 -21.28
CA ALA A 426 15.58 24.87 -20.31
C ALA A 426 14.21 24.18 -20.30
N TYR A 427 13.11 24.94 -20.30
CA TYR A 427 11.75 24.38 -20.43
C TYR A 427 11.61 23.50 -21.67
N ARG A 428 12.09 23.96 -22.83
CA ARG A 428 11.94 23.23 -24.10
C ARG A 428 12.72 21.91 -24.12
N GLU A 429 13.82 21.83 -23.38
CA GLU A 429 14.63 20.61 -23.25
C GLU A 429 13.92 19.53 -22.43
N VAL A 430 12.99 19.91 -21.55
CA VAL A 430 12.26 18.98 -20.65
C VAL A 430 10.78 18.82 -20.97
N ALA A 431 10.21 19.69 -21.81
CA ALA A 431 8.78 19.76 -22.11
C ALA A 431 8.17 18.48 -22.69
N TYR A 432 8.99 17.64 -23.34
CA TYR A 432 8.57 16.30 -23.78
C TYR A 432 8.12 15.43 -22.59
N PHE A 433 8.84 15.44 -21.47
CA PHE A 433 8.48 14.65 -20.29
C PHE A 433 7.18 15.17 -19.66
N TYR A 434 6.94 16.48 -19.66
CA TYR A 434 5.67 17.06 -19.21
C TYR A 434 4.50 16.57 -20.07
N TYR A 435 4.70 16.54 -21.39
CA TYR A 435 3.71 16.05 -22.33
C TYR A 435 3.39 14.56 -22.10
N VAL A 436 4.41 13.72 -21.95
CA VAL A 436 4.23 12.28 -21.72
C VAL A 436 3.49 12.00 -20.41
N GLN A 437 3.88 12.65 -19.31
CA GLN A 437 3.20 12.47 -18.02
C GLN A 437 1.75 12.98 -18.06
N PHE A 438 1.46 14.06 -18.79
CA PHE A 438 0.08 14.51 -19.00
C PHE A 438 -0.76 13.50 -19.79
N VAL A 439 -0.20 12.90 -20.85
CA VAL A 439 -0.86 11.85 -21.62
C VAL A 439 -1.20 10.65 -20.72
N LEU A 440 -0.25 10.20 -19.91
CA LEU A 440 -0.44 9.07 -19.00
C LEU A 440 -1.48 9.38 -17.91
N ASP A 441 -1.42 10.57 -17.29
CA ASP A 441 -2.39 11.00 -16.27
C ASP A 441 -3.82 10.96 -16.82
N ARG A 442 -4.05 11.52 -18.02
CA ARG A 442 -5.38 11.49 -18.66
C ARG A 442 -5.87 10.07 -18.91
N GLN A 443 -5.01 9.21 -19.45
CA GLN A 443 -5.38 7.83 -19.76
C GLN A 443 -5.67 7.01 -18.50
N MET A 444 -4.85 7.14 -17.45
CA MET A 444 -5.05 6.42 -16.19
C MET A 444 -6.28 6.94 -15.42
N ARG A 445 -6.51 8.25 -15.37
CA ARG A 445 -7.73 8.83 -14.77
C ARG A 445 -8.99 8.37 -15.49
N ARG A 446 -8.94 8.26 -16.82
CA ARG A 446 -10.05 7.71 -17.60
C ARG A 446 -10.33 6.25 -17.24
N ALA A 447 -9.29 5.42 -17.10
CA ALA A 447 -9.46 4.03 -16.66
C ALA A 447 -10.03 3.93 -15.24
N HIS A 448 -9.60 4.81 -14.33
CA HIS A 448 -10.11 4.90 -12.97
C HIS A 448 -11.60 5.31 -12.92
N GLU A 449 -12.02 6.36 -13.64
CA GLU A 449 -13.44 6.73 -13.68
C GLU A 449 -14.28 5.64 -14.36
N HIS A 450 -13.78 5.01 -15.43
CA HIS A 450 -14.46 3.86 -16.06
C HIS A 450 -14.68 2.71 -15.07
N ALA A 451 -13.71 2.42 -14.21
CA ALA A 451 -13.88 1.42 -13.15
C ALA A 451 -14.98 1.81 -12.15
N ARG A 452 -14.99 3.07 -11.68
CA ARG A 452 -16.04 3.60 -10.79
C ARG A 452 -17.42 3.55 -11.42
N GLU A 453 -17.55 3.89 -12.70
CA GLU A 453 -18.80 3.79 -13.46
C GLU A 453 -19.31 2.34 -13.55
N LYS A 454 -18.40 1.37 -13.64
CA LYS A 454 -18.72 -0.07 -13.63
C LYS A 454 -18.89 -0.65 -12.21
N GLY A 455 -18.71 0.17 -11.17
CA GLY A 455 -18.73 -0.27 -9.78
C GLY A 455 -17.61 -1.26 -9.43
N VAL A 456 -16.48 -1.16 -10.14
CA VAL A 456 -15.25 -1.95 -9.94
C VAL A 456 -14.23 -1.08 -9.22
N VAL A 457 -13.70 -1.58 -8.10
CA VAL A 457 -12.61 -0.94 -7.36
C VAL A 457 -11.29 -1.22 -8.06
N LEU A 458 -10.55 -0.16 -8.41
CA LEU A 458 -9.15 -0.31 -8.78
C LEU A 458 -8.27 -0.30 -7.54
N LYS A 459 -7.61 -1.43 -7.31
CA LYS A 459 -6.69 -1.63 -6.20
C LYS A 459 -5.25 -1.55 -6.69
N GLY A 460 -4.55 -0.48 -6.30
CA GLY A 460 -3.14 -0.29 -6.59
C GLY A 460 -2.22 -1.04 -5.63
N ASP A 461 -0.92 -0.87 -5.82
CA ASP A 461 0.14 -1.42 -4.98
C ASP A 461 1.23 -0.37 -4.76
N ILE A 462 1.67 -0.21 -3.51
CA ILE A 462 2.67 0.78 -3.09
C ILE A 462 3.94 0.04 -2.68
N PRO A 463 5.02 0.13 -3.48
CA PRO A 463 6.32 -0.39 -3.08
C PRO A 463 6.82 0.25 -1.78
N ILE A 464 7.39 -0.53 -0.87
CA ILE A 464 7.98 0.02 0.35
C ILE A 464 9.21 0.90 0.08
N GLY A 465 9.96 0.65 -1.00
CA GLY A 465 11.19 1.37 -1.34
C GLY A 465 11.08 2.19 -2.63
N VAL A 466 12.17 2.88 -2.94
CA VAL A 466 12.42 3.57 -4.22
C VAL A 466 13.81 3.24 -4.72
N ASN A 467 14.05 3.39 -6.02
CA ASN A 467 15.38 3.16 -6.58
C ASN A 467 16.39 4.14 -5.96
N ARG A 468 17.56 3.62 -5.54
CA ARG A 468 18.66 4.39 -4.94
C ARG A 468 19.12 5.58 -5.77
N PHE A 469 19.09 5.42 -7.09
CA PHE A 469 19.51 6.44 -8.04
C PHE A 469 18.31 7.13 -8.70
N GLY A 470 17.11 6.97 -8.14
CA GLY A 470 15.86 7.55 -8.65
C GLY A 470 15.75 9.06 -8.45
N SER A 471 14.78 9.64 -9.14
CA SER A 471 14.43 11.07 -9.07
C SER A 471 14.05 11.51 -7.66
N ASP A 472 13.32 10.69 -6.90
CA ASP A 472 12.89 11.09 -5.55
C ASP A 472 14.09 11.23 -4.59
N VAL A 473 15.07 10.32 -4.69
CA VAL A 473 16.31 10.35 -3.88
C VAL A 473 17.19 11.51 -4.32
N TRP A 474 17.28 11.77 -5.62
CA TRP A 474 18.00 12.92 -6.16
C TRP A 474 17.38 14.26 -5.74
N GLN A 475 16.05 14.32 -5.64
CA GLN A 475 15.31 15.52 -5.27
C GLN A 475 15.39 15.81 -3.77
N GLU A 476 15.14 14.82 -2.92
CA GLU A 476 15.07 14.99 -1.46
C GLU A 476 15.91 13.94 -0.71
N PRO A 477 17.25 13.95 -0.86
CA PRO A 477 18.12 12.91 -0.29
C PRO A 477 18.06 12.83 1.24
N ARG A 478 17.65 13.92 1.93
CA ARG A 478 17.51 13.98 3.40
C ARG A 478 16.57 12.91 3.97
N TYR A 479 15.62 12.44 3.17
CA TYR A 479 14.64 11.43 3.58
C TYR A 479 15.18 9.98 3.52
N PHE A 480 16.42 9.77 3.08
CA PHE A 480 16.96 8.45 2.81
C PHE A 480 18.34 8.25 3.46
N ASN A 481 18.57 7.08 4.07
CA ASN A 481 19.90 6.68 4.51
C ASN A 481 20.59 5.91 3.37
N LEU A 482 21.58 6.54 2.74
CA LEU A 482 22.27 5.96 1.58
C LEU A 482 23.40 4.99 1.96
N ASN A 483 23.78 4.91 3.23
CA ASN A 483 24.77 3.97 3.76
C ASN A 483 24.18 2.57 4.07
N GLY A 484 22.86 2.46 4.16
CA GLY A 484 22.13 1.21 4.32
C GLY A 484 21.40 0.79 3.04
N GLN A 485 20.97 -0.46 3.00
CA GLN A 485 20.08 -0.97 1.97
C GLN A 485 18.98 -1.85 2.58
N ALA A 486 17.74 -1.68 2.13
CA ALA A 486 16.60 -2.44 2.57
C ALA A 486 16.62 -3.87 2.01
N GLY A 487 16.11 -4.79 2.80
CA GLY A 487 15.97 -6.19 2.42
C GLY A 487 15.02 -6.96 3.32
N ALA A 488 15.21 -8.28 3.34
CA ALA A 488 14.57 -9.18 4.28
C ALA A 488 15.62 -10.11 4.92
N PRO A 489 15.43 -10.52 6.19
CA PRO A 489 16.25 -11.56 6.79
C PRO A 489 16.03 -12.90 6.05
N PRO A 490 16.87 -13.92 6.32
CA PRO A 490 16.61 -15.28 5.85
C PRO A 490 15.21 -15.79 6.20
N ASP A 491 14.60 -16.46 5.24
CA ASP A 491 13.29 -17.11 5.35
C ASP A 491 13.26 -18.43 4.55
N ASP A 492 12.11 -19.10 4.53
CA ASP A 492 11.91 -20.37 3.81
C ASP A 492 12.12 -20.23 2.28
N PHE A 493 12.09 -19.02 1.74
CA PHE A 493 12.27 -18.74 0.31
C PHE A 493 13.71 -18.33 -0.05
N SER A 494 14.46 -17.76 0.90
CA SER A 494 15.86 -17.35 0.73
C SER A 494 16.70 -17.56 1.99
N MET A 495 17.56 -18.59 1.98
CA MET A 495 18.47 -18.88 3.10
C MET A 495 19.50 -17.77 3.39
N ASN A 496 19.84 -16.96 2.39
CA ASN A 496 20.80 -15.85 2.52
C ASN A 496 20.12 -14.50 2.81
N GLY A 497 18.80 -14.51 3.04
CA GLY A 497 17.97 -13.31 3.05
C GLY A 497 17.84 -12.69 1.66
N GLN A 498 17.18 -11.54 1.57
CA GLN A 498 16.97 -10.82 0.33
C GLN A 498 17.56 -9.42 0.45
N ASN A 499 18.26 -8.97 -0.58
CA ASN A 499 18.78 -7.62 -0.66
C ASN A 499 18.10 -6.89 -1.83
N TRP A 500 17.23 -5.95 -1.51
CA TRP A 500 16.46 -5.21 -2.52
C TRP A 500 17.24 -4.01 -3.07
N GLY A 501 18.33 -3.59 -2.40
CA GLY A 501 19.22 -2.51 -2.85
C GLY A 501 18.68 -1.09 -2.66
N PHE A 502 17.42 -0.94 -2.25
CA PHE A 502 16.79 0.36 -1.96
C PHE A 502 17.43 1.02 -0.72
N PRO A 503 17.56 2.35 -0.65
CA PRO A 503 17.94 3.00 0.59
C PRO A 503 16.85 2.83 1.65
N THR A 504 17.24 2.86 2.93
CA THR A 504 16.27 2.89 4.04
C THR A 504 15.80 4.33 4.27
N TYR A 505 14.66 4.50 4.95
CA TYR A 505 14.13 5.82 5.25
C TYR A 505 14.77 6.47 6.47
N ASN A 506 15.05 7.77 6.37
CA ASN A 506 15.31 8.61 7.52
C ASN A 506 13.99 9.04 8.16
N TRP A 507 13.44 8.16 9.01
CA TRP A 507 12.17 8.41 9.67
C TRP A 507 12.19 9.61 10.61
N ASP A 508 13.34 9.99 11.16
CA ASP A 508 13.47 11.16 12.04
C ASP A 508 13.16 12.45 11.25
N GLU A 509 13.76 12.60 10.06
CA GLU A 509 13.49 13.72 9.13
C GLU A 509 12.06 13.72 8.59
N MET A 510 11.52 12.53 8.29
CA MET A 510 10.13 12.41 7.82
C MET A 510 9.12 12.79 8.90
N ILE A 511 9.29 12.30 10.13
CA ILE A 511 8.38 12.61 11.23
C ILE A 511 8.45 14.11 11.57
N ALA A 512 9.63 14.72 11.50
CA ALA A 512 9.82 16.14 11.80
C ALA A 512 8.98 17.10 10.93
N ASP A 513 8.59 16.70 9.71
CA ASP A 513 7.72 17.48 8.82
C ASP A 513 6.32 16.89 8.60
N GLY A 514 5.88 15.99 9.50
CA GLY A 514 4.55 15.38 9.44
C GLY A 514 4.42 14.32 8.35
N CYS A 515 5.52 13.64 8.03
CA CYS A 515 5.63 12.62 6.98
C CYS A 515 5.20 13.13 5.61
N ARG A 516 5.54 14.39 5.26
CA ARG A 516 5.04 15.08 4.07
C ARG A 516 5.26 14.28 2.78
N TRP A 517 6.44 13.68 2.62
CA TRP A 517 6.77 12.85 1.45
C TRP A 517 5.78 11.71 1.25
N TRP A 518 5.47 10.95 2.31
CA TRP A 518 4.51 9.86 2.26
C TRP A 518 3.07 10.36 2.08
N VAL A 519 2.67 11.44 2.77
CA VAL A 519 1.32 12.03 2.60
C VAL A 519 1.10 12.46 1.15
N CYS A 520 2.08 13.11 0.52
CA CYS A 520 2.03 13.47 -0.89
C CYS A 520 1.95 12.22 -1.80
N ARG A 521 2.70 11.15 -1.48
CA ARG A 521 2.63 9.87 -2.19
C ARG A 521 1.21 9.32 -2.23
N PHE A 522 0.56 9.18 -1.07
CA PHE A 522 -0.80 8.66 -0.98
C PHE A 522 -1.81 9.55 -1.71
N ARG A 523 -1.73 10.88 -1.52
CA ARG A 523 -2.63 11.85 -2.18
C ARG A 523 -2.49 11.84 -3.70
N ASN A 524 -1.29 11.65 -4.24
CA ASN A 524 -1.12 11.51 -5.68
C ASN A 524 -1.73 10.19 -6.17
N MET A 525 -1.53 9.11 -5.43
CA MET A 525 -2.05 7.81 -5.81
C MET A 525 -3.59 7.73 -5.79
N SER A 526 -4.27 8.48 -4.90
CA SER A 526 -5.75 8.53 -4.88
C SER A 526 -6.39 9.15 -6.13
N LYS A 527 -5.59 9.75 -7.02
CA LYS A 527 -6.05 10.18 -8.35
C LYS A 527 -6.38 8.98 -9.25
N TYR A 528 -5.78 7.81 -9.00
CA TYR A 528 -5.80 6.65 -9.89
C TYR A 528 -6.41 5.38 -9.29
N PHE A 529 -6.60 5.34 -7.97
CA PHE A 529 -7.03 4.12 -7.27
C PHE A 529 -8.05 4.42 -6.16
N ASP A 530 -8.82 3.38 -5.81
CA ASP A 530 -9.82 3.39 -4.74
C ASP A 530 -9.38 2.60 -3.51
N ALA A 531 -8.40 1.71 -3.70
CA ALA A 531 -7.81 0.87 -2.68
C ALA A 531 -6.33 0.69 -2.97
N TYR A 532 -5.54 0.31 -1.96
CA TYR A 532 -4.14 -0.01 -2.17
C TYR A 532 -3.64 -1.12 -1.27
N ARG A 533 -2.62 -1.83 -1.77
CA ARG A 533 -1.73 -2.66 -0.95
C ARG A 533 -0.54 -1.81 -0.51
N ILE A 534 -0.24 -1.80 0.78
CA ILE A 534 1.07 -1.42 1.30
C ILE A 534 1.94 -2.67 1.20
N ASP A 535 2.88 -2.65 0.26
CA ASP A 535 3.93 -3.66 0.18
C ASP A 535 4.77 -3.61 1.46
N HIS A 536 5.06 -4.77 2.05
CA HIS A 536 5.89 -4.91 3.23
C HIS A 536 5.54 -3.90 4.35
N VAL A 537 4.31 -3.95 4.87
CA VAL A 537 3.83 -3.01 5.92
C VAL A 537 4.72 -3.01 7.16
N LEU A 538 5.45 -4.12 7.37
CA LEU A 538 6.42 -4.26 8.44
C LEU A 538 7.45 -3.12 8.43
N GLY A 539 7.81 -2.56 7.27
CA GLY A 539 8.75 -1.44 7.12
C GLY A 539 8.40 -0.18 7.91
N PHE A 540 7.13 0.02 8.30
CA PHE A 540 6.71 1.12 9.17
C PHE A 540 7.02 0.86 10.65
N PHE A 541 7.06 -0.41 11.05
CA PHE A 541 7.46 -0.88 12.37
C PHE A 541 8.99 -0.96 12.46
N ARG A 542 9.59 -1.65 11.49
CA ARG A 542 11.01 -1.95 11.35
C ARG A 542 11.31 -2.39 9.92
N ILE A 543 12.48 -2.06 9.39
CA ILE A 543 12.98 -2.61 8.13
C ILE A 543 14.26 -3.38 8.39
N TRP A 544 14.52 -4.43 7.60
CA TRP A 544 15.81 -5.11 7.64
C TRP A 544 16.82 -4.25 6.87
N GLU A 545 17.75 -3.65 7.60
CA GLU A 545 18.77 -2.77 7.07
C GLU A 545 20.09 -3.53 6.96
N ILE A 546 20.57 -3.66 5.74
CA ILE A 546 21.81 -4.32 5.38
C ILE A 546 22.88 -3.24 5.10
N PRO A 547 24.14 -3.42 5.53
CA PRO A 547 25.23 -2.53 5.15
C PRO A 547 25.44 -2.46 3.64
N ALA A 548 25.74 -1.28 3.09
CA ALA A 548 25.94 -1.09 1.64
C ALA A 548 27.10 -1.91 1.04
N ASP A 549 28.08 -2.30 1.86
CA ASP A 549 29.23 -3.13 1.48
C ASP A 549 28.93 -4.65 1.50
N SER A 550 27.71 -5.03 1.87
CA SER A 550 27.19 -6.39 1.84
C SER A 550 26.37 -6.66 0.57
N VAL A 551 26.42 -7.91 0.08
CA VAL A 551 25.67 -8.43 -1.06
C VAL A 551 24.45 -9.22 -0.59
N HIS A 552 24.62 -10.08 0.42
CA HIS A 552 23.56 -10.88 1.04
C HIS A 552 22.91 -10.18 2.25
N GLY A 553 21.79 -10.73 2.73
CA GLY A 553 21.03 -10.17 3.84
C GLY A 553 21.53 -10.52 5.25
N LEU A 554 22.48 -11.46 5.39
CA LEU A 554 22.89 -12.03 6.69
C LEU A 554 23.48 -11.01 7.67
N LEU A 555 24.18 -9.99 7.17
CA LEU A 555 24.81 -8.94 7.99
C LEU A 555 23.86 -7.76 8.28
N GLY A 556 22.57 -7.89 7.96
CA GLY A 556 21.59 -6.89 8.31
C GLY A 556 21.13 -6.94 9.77
N HIS A 557 20.36 -5.95 10.17
CA HIS A 557 19.64 -5.90 11.45
C HIS A 557 18.30 -5.17 11.27
N PHE A 558 17.39 -5.31 12.24
CA PHE A 558 16.15 -4.55 12.21
C PHE A 558 16.39 -3.10 12.63
N ALA A 559 15.96 -2.15 11.79
CA ALA A 559 16.06 -0.72 12.00
C ALA A 559 14.65 -0.06 11.97
N PRO A 560 14.21 0.61 13.04
CA PRO A 560 14.87 0.72 14.33
C PRO A 560 14.74 -0.58 15.16
N SER A 561 15.63 -0.79 16.12
CA SER A 561 15.49 -1.82 17.16
C SER A 561 16.23 -1.42 18.43
N LEU A 562 15.93 -2.08 19.54
CA LEU A 562 16.63 -1.92 20.81
C LEU A 562 17.90 -2.78 20.80
N GLY A 563 18.97 -2.28 20.18
CA GLY A 563 20.31 -2.88 20.23
C GLY A 563 20.77 -3.13 21.66
N MET A 564 21.59 -4.18 21.85
CA MET A 564 22.02 -4.65 23.18
C MET A 564 23.38 -4.06 23.56
N THR A 565 23.54 -3.60 24.80
CA THR A 565 24.87 -3.22 25.31
C THR A 565 25.66 -4.45 25.73
N ARG A 566 26.97 -4.28 25.88
CA ARG A 566 27.86 -5.30 26.45
C ARG A 566 27.32 -5.82 27.79
N GLU A 567 26.95 -4.93 28.69
CA GLU A 567 26.51 -5.27 30.05
C GLU A 567 25.20 -6.07 30.02
N GLU A 568 24.29 -5.75 29.10
CA GLU A 568 23.07 -6.54 28.91
C GLU A 568 23.40 -7.97 28.46
N ILE A 569 24.32 -8.13 27.51
CA ILE A 569 24.75 -9.45 27.00
C ILE A 569 25.43 -10.26 28.11
N GLU A 570 26.32 -9.65 28.88
CA GLU A 570 26.96 -10.28 30.04
C GLU A 570 25.94 -10.67 31.11
N ALA A 571 24.87 -9.88 31.32
CA ALA A 571 23.80 -10.19 32.26
C ALA A 571 22.96 -11.43 31.85
N TYR A 572 22.95 -11.80 30.57
CA TYR A 572 22.38 -13.08 30.11
C TYR A 572 23.28 -14.28 30.48
N GLY A 573 24.54 -14.04 30.83
CA GLY A 573 25.54 -15.06 31.16
C GLY A 573 26.56 -15.34 30.05
N LEU A 574 26.55 -14.57 28.96
CA LEU A 574 27.51 -14.72 27.85
C LEU A 574 28.70 -13.80 28.08
N GLY A 575 29.87 -14.36 28.40
CA GLY A 575 31.09 -13.59 28.64
C GLY A 575 31.52 -12.82 27.38
N TRP A 576 31.62 -11.50 27.46
CA TRP A 576 31.84 -10.66 26.29
C TRP A 576 33.25 -10.80 25.71
N GLN A 577 33.34 -11.21 24.44
CA GLN A 577 34.59 -11.33 23.69
C GLN A 577 34.45 -10.59 22.35
N GLU A 578 34.63 -9.27 22.38
CA GLU A 578 34.27 -8.39 21.27
C GLU A 578 34.85 -8.81 19.91
N GLN A 579 36.17 -9.07 19.85
CA GLN A 579 36.84 -9.48 18.62
C GLN A 579 36.38 -10.85 18.11
N LEU A 580 36.02 -11.76 19.01
CA LEU A 580 35.52 -13.09 18.62
C LEU A 580 34.08 -13.01 18.11
N PHE A 581 33.28 -12.11 18.69
CA PHE A 581 31.85 -12.05 18.44
C PHE A 581 31.46 -11.13 17.28
N THR A 582 32.30 -10.13 16.96
CA THR A 582 31.96 -9.09 15.97
C THR A 582 32.87 -9.07 14.75
N GLU A 583 33.98 -9.83 14.74
CA GLU A 583 34.82 -10.00 13.56
C GLU A 583 34.65 -11.41 12.97
N PRO A 584 34.82 -11.57 11.64
CA PRO A 584 34.73 -12.87 10.98
C PRO A 584 35.53 -13.98 11.67
N PHE A 585 34.88 -15.11 11.94
CA PHE A 585 35.51 -16.26 12.57
C PHE A 585 36.22 -17.15 11.52
N ILE A 586 37.45 -16.77 11.18
CA ILE A 586 38.24 -17.47 10.16
C ILE A 586 39.37 -18.24 10.83
N THR A 587 39.35 -19.57 10.69
CA THR A 587 40.37 -20.51 11.20
C THR A 587 40.72 -21.56 10.16
N ASP A 588 41.82 -22.30 10.36
CA ASP A 588 42.26 -23.33 9.40
C ASP A 588 41.17 -24.36 9.09
N TRP A 589 40.48 -24.89 10.11
CA TRP A 589 39.45 -25.91 9.90
C TRP A 589 38.22 -25.37 9.16
N VAL A 590 37.90 -24.07 9.30
CA VAL A 590 36.83 -23.40 8.54
C VAL A 590 37.25 -23.31 7.07
N LEU A 591 38.47 -22.84 6.80
CA LEU A 591 38.99 -22.71 5.44
C LEU A 591 39.05 -24.06 4.73
N ASP A 592 39.53 -25.11 5.40
CA ASP A 592 39.62 -26.46 4.83
C ASP A 592 38.22 -27.06 4.56
N ARG A 593 37.23 -26.77 5.41
CA ARG A 593 35.86 -27.26 5.25
C ARG A 593 35.08 -26.54 4.15
N VAL A 594 35.31 -25.23 3.96
CA VAL A 594 34.63 -24.42 2.94
C VAL A 594 35.31 -24.57 1.57
N PHE A 595 36.65 -24.56 1.53
CA PHE A 595 37.40 -24.47 0.28
C PHE A 595 38.08 -25.76 -0.16
N HIS A 596 38.07 -26.81 0.68
CA HIS A 596 38.62 -28.13 0.35
C HIS A 596 40.05 -28.05 -0.22
N GLU A 597 40.28 -28.55 -1.44
CA GLU A 597 41.59 -28.56 -2.10
C GLU A 597 42.14 -27.16 -2.40
N ASP A 598 41.29 -26.13 -2.50
CA ASP A 598 41.70 -24.75 -2.77
C ASP A 598 42.03 -23.96 -1.49
N ALA A 599 41.89 -24.55 -0.29
CA ALA A 599 42.07 -23.84 0.98
C ALA A 599 43.46 -23.18 1.13
N GLU A 600 44.52 -23.83 0.65
CA GLU A 600 45.88 -23.25 0.70
C GLU A 600 46.02 -22.03 -0.23
N LYS A 601 45.44 -22.09 -1.42
CA LYS A 601 45.41 -20.93 -2.34
C LYS A 601 44.62 -19.79 -1.71
N VAL A 602 43.48 -20.11 -1.09
CA VAL A 602 42.63 -19.11 -0.44
C VAL A 602 43.36 -18.42 0.71
N ARG A 603 44.07 -19.17 1.55
CA ARG A 603 44.93 -18.63 2.62
C ARG A 603 45.94 -17.63 2.07
N ASN A 604 46.67 -18.02 1.02
CA ASN A 604 47.75 -17.19 0.47
C ASN A 604 47.22 -15.92 -0.23
N GLU A 605 46.10 -16.03 -0.93
CA GLU A 605 45.56 -14.93 -1.75
C GLU A 605 44.69 -13.96 -0.96
N PHE A 606 43.74 -14.45 -0.15
CA PHE A 606 42.69 -13.62 0.46
C PHE A 606 42.88 -13.36 1.95
N MET A 607 43.76 -14.09 2.64
CA MET A 607 43.89 -14.04 4.11
C MET A 607 45.17 -13.38 4.60
N GLU A 608 45.09 -12.75 5.76
CA GLU A 608 46.20 -12.29 6.59
C GLU A 608 46.17 -13.05 7.92
N SER A 609 47.27 -13.71 8.30
CA SER A 609 47.34 -14.42 9.58
C SER A 609 47.47 -13.43 10.73
N ILE A 610 46.64 -13.60 11.76
CA ILE A 610 46.66 -12.79 12.98
C ILE A 610 47.16 -13.58 14.20
N GLY A 611 47.72 -14.78 13.96
CA GLY A 611 48.23 -15.71 14.99
C GLY A 611 47.17 -16.66 15.55
N TYR A 612 47.62 -17.71 16.26
CA TYR A 612 46.76 -18.73 16.90
C TYR A 612 45.75 -19.39 15.95
N ASP A 613 46.21 -19.77 14.75
CA ASP A 613 45.39 -20.40 13.70
C ASP A 613 44.18 -19.57 13.27
N ARG A 614 44.21 -18.25 13.51
CA ARG A 614 43.20 -17.29 13.07
C ARG A 614 43.69 -16.41 11.93
N TYR A 615 42.73 -16.02 11.10
CA TYR A 615 42.95 -15.16 9.94
C TYR A 615 41.98 -13.99 9.93
N ARG A 616 42.34 -12.96 9.17
CA ARG A 616 41.46 -11.88 8.73
C ARG A 616 41.49 -11.80 7.20
N MET A 617 40.41 -11.35 6.59
CA MET A 617 40.41 -10.99 5.17
C MET A 617 41.42 -9.85 4.92
N LYS A 618 42.24 -9.95 3.88
CA LYS A 618 43.03 -8.81 3.40
C LYS A 618 42.10 -7.66 3.01
N ASP A 619 42.58 -6.42 3.11
CA ASP A 619 41.73 -5.25 2.90
C ASP A 619 41.10 -5.21 1.50
N GLU A 620 41.78 -5.72 0.47
CA GLU A 620 41.25 -5.78 -0.89
C GLU A 620 40.02 -6.69 -1.04
N TYR A 621 39.75 -7.54 -0.05
CA TYR A 621 38.67 -8.54 -0.05
C TYR A 621 37.83 -8.50 1.23
N SER A 622 37.97 -7.46 2.04
CA SER A 622 37.41 -7.40 3.40
C SER A 622 35.88 -7.31 3.47
N THR A 623 35.20 -7.09 2.34
CA THR A 623 33.73 -7.00 2.25
C THR A 623 33.20 -7.81 1.08
N GLN A 624 31.91 -8.15 1.13
CA GLN A 624 31.28 -8.91 0.04
C GLN A 624 31.29 -8.13 -1.28
N ARG A 625 31.13 -6.79 -1.26
CA ARG A 625 31.25 -5.97 -2.48
C ARG A 625 32.67 -5.98 -3.07
N LYS A 626 33.70 -5.98 -2.22
CA LYS A 626 35.09 -6.10 -2.67
C LYS A 626 35.35 -7.47 -3.33
N VAL A 627 34.83 -8.54 -2.74
CA VAL A 627 34.88 -9.89 -3.33
C VAL A 627 34.04 -9.99 -4.62
N GLU A 628 32.88 -9.30 -4.71
CA GLU A 628 32.07 -9.22 -5.94
C GLU A 628 32.87 -8.56 -7.08
N ALA A 629 33.55 -7.45 -6.79
CA ALA A 629 34.39 -6.76 -7.76
C ALA A 629 35.57 -7.62 -8.23
N TRP A 630 36.22 -8.33 -7.31
CA TRP A 630 37.25 -9.32 -7.64
C TRP A 630 36.68 -10.43 -8.53
N TYR A 631 35.54 -11.01 -8.16
CA TYR A 631 34.87 -12.07 -8.91
C TYR A 631 34.55 -11.65 -10.35
N GLU A 632 33.99 -10.45 -10.55
CA GLU A 632 33.67 -9.92 -11.88
C GLU A 632 34.93 -9.65 -12.72
N ALA A 633 36.03 -9.22 -12.09
CA ALA A 633 37.32 -9.07 -12.75
C ALA A 633 37.94 -10.42 -13.13
N GLU A 634 37.84 -11.41 -12.25
CA GLU A 634 38.39 -12.75 -12.43
C GLU A 634 37.61 -13.53 -13.50
N LYS A 635 36.28 -13.45 -13.49
CA LYS A 635 35.40 -14.05 -14.49
C LYS A 635 35.75 -13.61 -15.92
N LYS A 636 36.16 -12.36 -16.11
CA LYS A 636 36.58 -11.83 -17.42
C LYS A 636 37.89 -12.43 -17.93
N LYS A 637 38.74 -12.97 -17.06
CA LYS A 637 39.98 -13.66 -17.47
C LYS A 637 39.70 -15.04 -18.07
N ASN A 638 38.56 -15.65 -17.72
CA ASN A 638 38.10 -16.94 -18.23
C ASN A 638 39.12 -18.08 -18.02
N ASP A 639 39.85 -18.05 -16.90
CA ASP A 639 40.82 -19.07 -16.51
C ASP A 639 40.15 -20.09 -15.58
N THR A 640 39.69 -21.22 -16.14
CA THR A 640 38.95 -22.25 -15.41
C THR A 640 39.86 -23.24 -14.66
N GLU A 641 41.18 -23.15 -14.81
CA GLU A 641 42.13 -24.08 -14.16
C GLU A 641 42.74 -23.51 -12.87
N ARG A 642 42.53 -22.22 -12.61
CA ARG A 642 43.13 -21.52 -11.46
C ARG A 642 42.70 -22.09 -10.11
N TYR A 643 41.42 -22.45 -9.96
CA TYR A 643 40.85 -23.07 -8.77
C TYR A 643 40.21 -24.41 -9.14
N SER A 644 40.27 -25.38 -8.23
CA SER A 644 39.63 -26.69 -8.42
C SER A 644 38.10 -26.57 -8.36
N MET A 645 37.56 -25.59 -7.62
CA MET A 645 36.12 -25.33 -7.53
C MET A 645 35.61 -24.26 -8.51
N PRO A 646 34.31 -24.29 -8.87
CA PRO A 646 33.70 -23.22 -9.65
C PRO A 646 33.89 -21.85 -8.99
N LEU A 647 34.17 -20.84 -9.82
CA LEU A 647 34.46 -19.49 -9.34
C LEU A 647 33.27 -18.88 -8.56
N GLU A 648 32.04 -19.23 -8.93
CA GLU A 648 30.83 -18.87 -8.18
C GLU A 648 30.82 -19.48 -6.77
N SER A 649 31.17 -20.76 -6.64
CA SER A 649 31.25 -21.43 -5.34
C SER A 649 32.36 -20.84 -4.47
N LEU A 650 33.50 -20.47 -5.07
CA LEU A 650 34.59 -19.79 -4.37
C LEU A 650 34.13 -18.41 -3.84
N ARG A 651 33.45 -17.61 -4.68
CA ARG A 651 32.86 -16.33 -4.27
C ARG A 651 31.87 -16.52 -3.12
N ASP A 652 30.97 -17.50 -3.22
CA ASP A 652 29.96 -17.76 -2.20
C ASP A 652 30.58 -18.25 -0.88
N GLY A 653 31.64 -19.07 -0.95
CA GLY A 653 32.44 -19.45 0.22
C GLY A 653 33.12 -18.25 0.88
N LEU A 654 33.68 -17.32 0.09
CA LEU A 654 34.26 -16.07 0.60
C LEU A 654 33.17 -15.18 1.24
N TYR A 655 31.97 -15.10 0.68
CA TYR A 655 30.84 -14.40 1.30
C TYR A 655 30.41 -15.02 2.62
N ALA A 656 30.40 -16.35 2.71
CA ALA A 656 30.02 -17.09 3.91
C ALA A 656 30.97 -16.77 5.07
N ILE A 657 32.29 -16.87 4.86
CA ILE A 657 33.27 -16.57 5.92
C ILE A 657 33.27 -15.09 6.33
N ILE A 658 33.02 -14.14 5.41
CA ILE A 658 32.85 -12.71 5.75
C ILE A 658 31.64 -12.51 6.66
N SER A 659 30.59 -13.33 6.50
CA SER A 659 29.35 -13.23 7.26
C SER A 659 29.38 -13.98 8.59
N ASP A 660 30.45 -14.73 8.87
CA ASP A 660 30.57 -15.62 10.02
C ASP A 660 30.91 -14.85 11.31
N VAL A 661 29.94 -14.06 11.76
CA VAL A 661 29.98 -13.28 13.00
C VAL A 661 28.79 -13.65 13.90
N LEU A 662 28.99 -13.54 15.21
CA LEU A 662 27.95 -13.83 16.21
C LEU A 662 27.02 -12.63 16.44
N PHE A 663 27.57 -11.42 16.38
CA PHE A 663 26.85 -10.16 16.53
C PHE A 663 27.25 -9.15 15.44
N VAL A 664 26.27 -8.42 14.93
CA VAL A 664 26.44 -7.25 14.07
C VAL A 664 26.47 -6.00 14.94
N ARG A 665 27.38 -5.06 14.65
CA ARG A 665 27.48 -3.79 15.38
C ARG A 665 26.45 -2.78 14.87
N ASP A 666 25.81 -2.05 15.77
CA ASP A 666 24.87 -0.99 15.40
C ASP A 666 25.61 0.15 14.67
N HIS A 667 25.01 0.65 13.60
CA HIS A 667 25.63 1.65 12.74
C HIS A 667 25.53 3.08 13.29
N LYS A 668 24.61 3.35 14.23
CA LYS A 668 24.43 4.64 14.91
C LYS A 668 25.19 4.68 16.23
N ASP A 669 25.24 3.57 16.97
CA ASP A 669 25.91 3.47 18.27
C ASP A 669 26.87 2.27 18.33
N PRO A 670 28.19 2.45 18.17
CA PRO A 670 29.15 1.34 18.09
C PRO A 670 29.26 0.51 19.38
N ASN A 671 28.65 0.95 20.49
CA ASN A 671 28.58 0.20 21.76
C ASN A 671 27.34 -0.68 21.86
N ARG A 672 26.51 -0.74 20.80
CA ARG A 672 25.34 -1.61 20.70
C ARG A 672 25.56 -2.70 19.68
N PHE A 673 24.95 -3.85 19.97
CA PHE A 673 25.12 -5.08 19.22
C PHE A 673 23.77 -5.73 18.93
N HIS A 674 23.67 -6.35 17.76
CA HIS A 674 22.52 -7.11 17.29
C HIS A 674 22.96 -8.55 17.12
N PRO A 675 22.29 -9.55 17.72
CA PRO A 675 22.55 -10.95 17.41
C PRO A 675 22.40 -11.16 15.91
N ARG A 676 23.32 -11.91 15.29
CA ARG A 676 23.23 -12.17 13.86
C ARG A 676 22.15 -13.22 13.58
N ILE A 677 21.28 -12.95 12.60
CA ILE A 677 20.15 -13.85 12.26
C ILE A 677 20.67 -15.19 11.72
N SER A 678 20.06 -16.30 12.15
CA SER A 678 20.39 -17.66 11.67
C SER A 678 21.82 -18.11 11.93
N VAL A 679 22.55 -17.51 12.87
CA VAL A 679 23.94 -17.89 13.22
C VAL A 679 24.10 -19.31 13.73
N GLN A 680 23.01 -19.94 14.16
CA GLN A 680 22.98 -21.33 14.59
C GLN A 680 23.45 -22.32 13.52
N PHE A 681 23.50 -21.92 12.25
CA PHE A 681 23.95 -22.74 11.13
C PHE A 681 25.40 -22.51 10.72
N ASP A 682 26.15 -21.62 11.40
CA ASP A 682 27.50 -21.23 10.99
C ASP A 682 28.60 -21.58 12.00
N PHE A 683 29.85 -21.47 11.54
CA PHE A 683 31.02 -22.02 12.23
C PHE A 683 31.34 -21.28 13.54
N ILE A 684 31.12 -19.96 13.63
CA ILE A 684 31.27 -19.25 14.91
C ILE A 684 30.37 -19.84 15.99
N TYR A 685 29.12 -20.19 15.67
CA TYR A 685 28.21 -20.81 16.61
C TYR A 685 28.63 -22.24 16.93
N GLU A 686 29.07 -23.02 15.93
CA GLU A 686 29.62 -24.36 16.14
C GLU A 686 30.76 -24.35 17.18
N SER A 687 31.62 -23.33 17.14
CA SER A 687 32.78 -23.15 18.03
C SER A 687 32.43 -22.85 19.50
N LEU A 688 31.20 -22.41 19.80
CA LEU A 688 30.78 -22.07 21.17
C LEU A 688 30.62 -23.32 22.03
N TYR A 689 30.88 -23.18 23.34
CA TYR A 689 30.53 -24.19 24.33
C TYR A 689 29.00 -24.35 24.43
N ASP A 690 28.53 -25.54 24.82
CA ASP A 690 27.09 -25.83 24.93
C ASP A 690 26.36 -24.89 25.91
N SER A 691 27.03 -24.43 26.97
CA SER A 691 26.50 -23.41 27.88
C SER A 691 26.27 -22.08 27.18
N ASP A 692 27.22 -21.65 26.36
CA ASP A 692 27.16 -20.38 25.64
C ASP A 692 26.14 -20.44 24.50
N LYS A 693 26.03 -21.59 23.82
CA LYS A 693 24.98 -21.89 22.82
C LYS A 693 23.58 -21.75 23.42
N TYR A 694 23.38 -22.30 24.63
CA TYR A 694 22.11 -22.18 25.34
C TYR A 694 21.79 -20.73 25.71
N VAL A 695 22.76 -20.00 26.26
CA VAL A 695 22.60 -18.59 26.63
C VAL A 695 22.32 -17.72 25.39
N PHE A 696 23.09 -17.92 24.32
CA PHE A 696 22.91 -17.19 23.07
C PHE A 696 21.52 -17.44 22.47
N ASN A 697 21.04 -18.68 22.43
CA ASN A 697 19.69 -18.97 21.92
C ASN A 697 18.59 -18.33 22.75
N LYS A 698 18.75 -18.28 24.08
CA LYS A 698 17.80 -17.56 24.95
C LYS A 698 17.78 -16.07 24.64
N LEU A 699 18.95 -15.46 24.51
CA LEU A 699 19.12 -14.05 24.15
C LEU A 699 18.55 -13.75 22.74
N TYR A 700 18.88 -14.57 21.76
CA TYR A 700 18.39 -14.51 20.38
C TYR A 700 16.86 -14.51 20.33
N ASN A 701 16.23 -15.45 21.05
CA ASN A 701 14.78 -15.56 21.09
C ASN A 701 14.12 -14.36 21.78
N ASP A 702 14.72 -13.84 22.85
CA ASP A 702 14.23 -12.61 23.49
C ASP A 702 14.34 -11.40 22.54
N TYR A 703 15.49 -11.23 21.90
CA TYR A 703 15.77 -10.11 21.00
C TYR A 703 14.79 -10.05 19.82
N TYR A 704 14.59 -11.17 19.13
CA TYR A 704 13.80 -11.20 17.90
C TYR A 704 12.29 -11.28 18.12
N TYR A 705 11.83 -11.91 19.21
CA TYR A 705 10.40 -12.24 19.38
C TYR A 705 9.74 -11.57 20.60
N ARG A 706 10.48 -10.84 21.45
CA ARG A 706 9.91 -10.27 22.69
C ARG A 706 10.32 -8.82 22.95
N ARG A 707 11.62 -8.55 23.05
CA ARG A 707 12.21 -7.28 23.50
C ARG A 707 11.65 -6.05 22.78
N ASN A 708 11.43 -6.19 21.48
CA ASN A 708 11.13 -5.05 20.62
C ASN A 708 9.63 -4.80 20.35
N ASN A 709 8.72 -5.69 20.76
CA ASN A 709 7.29 -5.59 20.37
C ASN A 709 6.64 -4.26 20.77
N GLN A 710 6.83 -3.82 22.01
CA GLN A 710 6.28 -2.53 22.48
C GLN A 710 6.96 -1.31 21.84
N PHE A 711 8.24 -1.45 21.49
CA PHE A 711 8.99 -0.39 20.82
C PHE A 711 8.49 -0.22 19.38
N TRP A 712 8.39 -1.30 18.62
CA TRP A 712 7.89 -1.29 17.24
C TRP A 712 6.43 -0.88 17.12
N TYR A 713 5.58 -1.24 18.09
CA TYR A 713 4.24 -0.68 18.21
C TYR A 713 4.26 0.86 18.20
N ARG A 714 5.07 1.47 19.08
CA ARG A 714 5.18 2.93 19.19
C ARG A 714 5.76 3.55 17.93
N GLU A 715 6.76 2.91 17.30
CA GLU A 715 7.34 3.38 16.04
C GLU A 715 6.33 3.40 14.89
N ALA A 716 5.48 2.37 14.79
CA ALA A 716 4.42 2.32 13.79
C ALA A 716 3.33 3.37 14.05
N MET A 717 2.94 3.58 15.31
CA MET A 717 1.91 4.56 15.69
C MET A 717 2.35 6.03 15.51
N LYS A 718 3.64 6.32 15.36
CA LYS A 718 4.11 7.65 14.95
C LYS A 718 3.84 7.96 13.47
N LYS A 719 3.65 6.92 12.64
CA LYS A 719 3.68 7.01 11.18
C LYS A 719 2.32 6.63 10.60
N LEU A 720 1.90 5.38 10.79
CA LEU A 720 0.74 4.80 10.11
C LEU A 720 -0.57 5.59 10.30
N PRO A 721 -0.91 6.15 11.47
CA PRO A 721 -2.16 6.91 11.62
C PRO A 721 -2.28 8.10 10.67
N LEU A 722 -1.17 8.82 10.43
CA LEU A 722 -1.12 9.95 9.49
C LEU A 722 -1.31 9.47 8.05
N LEU A 723 -0.73 8.32 7.72
CA LEU A 723 -0.70 7.79 6.36
C LEU A 723 -2.02 7.16 5.94
N VAL A 724 -2.62 6.34 6.81
CA VAL A 724 -3.90 5.67 6.51
C VAL A 724 -5.07 6.67 6.43
N GLN A 725 -4.95 7.82 7.09
CA GLN A 725 -5.95 8.90 7.05
C GLN A 725 -5.64 9.97 5.99
N ALA A 726 -4.50 9.91 5.29
CA ALA A 726 -4.11 10.89 4.29
C ALA A 726 -5.05 10.91 3.07
N THR A 727 -5.74 9.79 2.83
CA THR A 727 -6.74 9.62 1.75
C THR A 727 -7.88 8.74 2.24
N ARG A 728 -8.94 8.66 1.44
CA ARG A 728 -10.06 7.72 1.66
C ARG A 728 -9.87 6.38 0.98
N MET A 729 -8.72 6.08 0.39
CA MET A 729 -8.56 4.78 -0.26
C MET A 729 -8.61 3.65 0.77
N LEU A 730 -9.19 2.51 0.40
CA LEU A 730 -9.22 1.33 1.27
C LEU A 730 -7.81 0.77 1.48
N VAL A 731 -7.37 0.68 2.73
CA VAL A 731 -6.02 0.26 3.10
C VAL A 731 -5.95 -1.25 3.28
N CYS A 732 -5.11 -1.91 2.49
CA CYS A 732 -4.73 -3.30 2.66
C CYS A 732 -3.24 -3.36 2.93
N ALA A 733 -2.80 -4.19 3.86
CA ALA A 733 -1.38 -4.45 4.09
C ALA A 733 -1.01 -5.82 3.53
N GLU A 734 0.20 -5.94 3.02
CA GLU A 734 0.89 -7.22 3.05
C GLU A 734 1.71 -7.31 4.33
N ASP A 735 1.26 -8.22 5.19
CA ASP A 735 1.77 -8.49 6.53
C ASP A 735 2.29 -9.94 6.64
N LEU A 736 3.15 -10.35 5.71
CA LEU A 736 3.77 -11.68 5.69
C LEU A 736 5.21 -11.65 6.20
N GLY A 737 5.81 -12.83 6.33
CA GLY A 737 7.19 -13.02 6.77
C GLY A 737 7.33 -13.06 8.29
N MET A 738 8.41 -12.49 8.82
CA MET A 738 8.68 -12.46 10.26
C MET A 738 7.86 -11.36 10.96
N VAL A 739 6.58 -11.62 11.18
CA VAL A 739 5.60 -10.68 11.74
C VAL A 739 5.73 -10.60 13.27
N PRO A 740 6.05 -9.44 13.87
CA PRO A 740 6.06 -9.29 15.33
C PRO A 740 4.64 -9.21 15.90
N ASP A 741 4.47 -9.65 17.16
CA ASP A 741 3.18 -9.74 17.85
C ASP A 741 2.39 -8.41 17.90
N CYS A 742 3.09 -7.28 17.80
CA CYS A 742 2.47 -5.96 17.80
C CYS A 742 1.74 -5.60 16.50
N VAL A 743 2.05 -6.26 15.38
CA VAL A 743 1.46 -5.93 14.08
C VAL A 743 -0.05 -6.13 14.07
N PRO A 744 -0.61 -7.29 14.51
CA PRO A 744 -2.06 -7.46 14.62
C PRO A 744 -2.74 -6.39 15.48
N TRP A 745 -2.08 -5.87 16.52
CA TRP A 745 -2.64 -4.80 17.37
C TRP A 745 -2.84 -3.52 16.58
N VAL A 746 -1.78 -3.04 15.92
CA VAL A 746 -1.79 -1.81 15.11
C VAL A 746 -2.73 -1.96 13.91
N MET A 747 -2.69 -3.10 13.21
CA MET A 747 -3.59 -3.40 12.10
C MET A 747 -5.05 -3.34 12.52
N ASN A 748 -5.37 -3.91 13.69
CA ASN A 748 -6.72 -3.84 14.24
C ASN A 748 -7.08 -2.41 14.65
N GLU A 749 -6.23 -1.70 15.37
CA GLU A 749 -6.46 -0.32 15.84
C GLU A 749 -6.71 0.65 14.67
N LEU A 750 -5.92 0.52 13.60
CA LEU A 750 -6.01 1.34 12.40
C LEU A 750 -6.95 0.76 11.33
N ARG A 751 -7.67 -0.33 11.65
CA ARG A 751 -8.67 -0.99 10.79
C ARG A 751 -8.15 -1.39 9.40
N ILE A 752 -6.86 -1.68 9.29
CA ILE A 752 -6.21 -2.05 8.03
C ILE A 752 -6.55 -3.52 7.71
N LEU A 753 -6.82 -3.82 6.43
CA LEU A 753 -7.07 -5.18 5.99
C LEU A 753 -5.76 -5.98 5.98
N SER A 754 -5.76 -7.13 6.64
CA SER A 754 -4.65 -8.10 6.62
C SER A 754 -4.70 -8.98 5.35
N LEU A 755 -3.56 -9.49 4.89
CA LEU A 755 -3.48 -10.43 3.77
C LEU A 755 -3.47 -11.87 4.30
N GLU A 756 -4.40 -12.70 3.83
CA GLU A 756 -4.53 -14.11 4.25
C GLU A 756 -4.18 -15.05 3.11
N LEU A 757 -3.14 -15.87 3.32
CA LEU A 757 -2.74 -16.94 2.42
C LEU A 757 -2.82 -18.28 3.13
N GLN A 758 -3.56 -19.21 2.54
CA GLN A 758 -3.75 -20.52 3.15
C GLN A 758 -2.45 -21.34 3.21
N SER A 759 -1.57 -21.16 2.23
CA SER A 759 -0.26 -21.83 2.16
C SER A 759 0.77 -21.23 3.13
N MET A 760 0.56 -20.01 3.63
CA MET A 760 1.48 -19.32 4.53
C MET A 760 0.71 -18.76 5.75
N PRO A 761 0.27 -19.63 6.67
CA PRO A 761 -0.48 -19.20 7.84
C PRO A 761 0.38 -18.34 8.78
N LYS A 762 -0.26 -17.35 9.41
CA LYS A 762 0.38 -16.51 10.43
C LYS A 762 0.65 -17.25 11.75
N ASP A 763 -0.12 -18.30 12.02
CA ASP A 763 0.07 -19.16 13.19
C ASP A 763 1.16 -20.21 12.88
N PRO A 764 2.34 -20.14 13.54
CA PRO A 764 3.43 -21.06 13.28
C PRO A 764 3.15 -22.50 13.75
N HIS A 765 2.05 -22.76 14.46
CA HIS A 765 1.67 -24.09 14.92
C HIS A 765 0.84 -24.89 13.90
N VAL A 766 0.42 -24.25 12.81
CA VAL A 766 -0.35 -24.92 11.75
C VAL A 766 0.41 -24.89 10.44
N ARG A 767 0.27 -25.96 9.64
CA ARG A 767 0.91 -26.06 8.33
C ARG A 767 0.17 -25.27 7.25
N PHE A 768 -1.15 -25.21 7.36
CA PHE A 768 -2.04 -24.49 6.44
C PHE A 768 -3.04 -23.65 7.23
N GLY A 769 -3.36 -22.48 6.70
CA GLY A 769 -4.44 -21.64 7.21
C GLY A 769 -5.81 -22.32 7.05
N ARG A 770 -6.75 -21.94 7.91
CA ARG A 770 -8.15 -22.35 7.81
C ARG A 770 -8.97 -21.19 7.26
N LEU A 771 -9.50 -21.34 6.05
CA LEU A 771 -10.22 -20.27 5.36
C LEU A 771 -11.43 -19.78 6.15
N GLU A 772 -12.09 -20.66 6.90
CA GLU A 772 -13.22 -20.34 7.77
C GLU A 772 -12.87 -19.39 8.92
N ASN A 773 -11.59 -19.33 9.30
CA ASN A 773 -11.09 -18.51 10.41
C ASN A 773 -10.55 -17.15 9.97
N ASN A 774 -10.54 -16.85 8.66
CA ASN A 774 -10.06 -15.55 8.19
C ASN A 774 -10.85 -14.42 8.85
N PRO A 775 -10.21 -13.33 9.29
CA PRO A 775 -10.95 -12.18 9.80
C PRO A 775 -11.71 -11.49 8.65
N TYR A 776 -12.89 -10.91 8.91
CA TYR A 776 -13.63 -10.21 7.86
C TYR A 776 -12.81 -9.05 7.26
N ARG A 777 -12.10 -8.26 8.08
CA ARG A 777 -11.15 -7.23 7.61
C ARG A 777 -9.86 -7.85 7.05
N SER A 778 -9.99 -8.58 5.94
CA SER A 778 -8.86 -9.17 5.24
C SER A 778 -9.08 -9.30 3.73
N VAL A 779 -7.97 -9.54 3.04
CA VAL A 779 -7.89 -9.98 1.66
C VAL A 779 -7.44 -11.44 1.65
N SER A 780 -8.31 -12.35 1.22
CA SER A 780 -7.92 -13.74 0.97
C SER A 780 -7.36 -13.88 -0.45
N THR A 781 -6.20 -14.51 -0.58
CA THR A 781 -5.62 -14.91 -1.87
C THR A 781 -5.01 -16.31 -1.78
N ILE A 782 -4.80 -16.94 -2.94
CA ILE A 782 -4.06 -18.20 -3.06
C ILE A 782 -2.55 -17.93 -3.12
N SER A 783 -2.17 -16.94 -3.93
CA SER A 783 -0.78 -16.52 -4.14
C SER A 783 -0.68 -15.02 -4.43
N SER A 784 0.50 -14.45 -4.22
CA SER A 784 0.86 -13.12 -4.71
C SER A 784 1.67 -13.23 -6.02
N HIS A 785 2.07 -12.09 -6.59
CA HIS A 785 2.93 -12.05 -7.77
C HIS A 785 4.35 -12.60 -7.51
N ASP A 786 4.78 -12.65 -6.24
CA ASP A 786 6.06 -13.20 -5.78
C ASP A 786 6.01 -14.71 -5.54
N MET A 787 4.80 -15.27 -5.47
CA MET A 787 4.57 -16.66 -5.12
C MET A 787 4.24 -17.51 -6.35
N PRO A 788 4.37 -18.85 -6.23
CA PRO A 788 3.94 -19.74 -7.29
C PRO A 788 2.46 -19.61 -7.56
N THR A 789 2.05 -19.77 -8.82
CA THR A 789 0.63 -19.94 -9.15
C THR A 789 0.09 -21.19 -8.47
N LEU A 790 -1.23 -21.33 -8.33
CA LEU A 790 -1.85 -22.51 -7.71
C LEU A 790 -1.31 -23.83 -8.29
N ARG A 791 -1.11 -23.88 -9.61
CA ARG A 791 -0.59 -25.05 -10.31
C ARG A 791 0.88 -25.32 -10.00
N GLN A 792 1.71 -24.27 -10.03
CA GLN A 792 3.12 -24.41 -9.68
C GLN A 792 3.29 -24.87 -8.25
N TRP A 793 2.58 -24.22 -7.31
CA TRP A 793 2.63 -24.58 -5.89
C TRP A 793 2.24 -26.05 -5.66
N TRP A 794 1.28 -26.57 -6.43
CA TRP A 794 0.84 -27.96 -6.34
C TRP A 794 1.94 -28.96 -6.71
N ASP A 795 2.79 -28.63 -7.68
CA ASP A 795 3.82 -29.54 -8.19
C ASP A 795 5.21 -29.27 -7.61
N GLU A 796 5.42 -28.14 -6.92
CA GLU A 796 6.71 -27.80 -6.28
C GLU A 796 7.06 -28.75 -5.13
N ASP A 797 6.06 -29.24 -4.38
CA ASP A 797 6.23 -30.22 -3.29
C ASP A 797 5.02 -31.18 -3.26
N GLU A 798 5.19 -32.35 -3.87
CA GLU A 798 4.15 -33.40 -3.92
C GLU A 798 3.68 -33.84 -2.52
N GLY A 799 4.57 -33.87 -1.53
CA GLY A 799 4.25 -34.25 -0.16
C GLY A 799 3.36 -33.21 0.53
N ARG A 800 3.66 -31.93 0.31
CA ARG A 800 2.84 -30.82 0.81
C ARG A 800 1.49 -30.74 0.09
N ALA A 801 1.46 -30.96 -1.22
CA ALA A 801 0.21 -31.00 -2.00
C ALA A 801 -0.69 -32.16 -1.56
N GLN A 802 -0.12 -33.35 -1.33
CA GLN A 802 -0.82 -34.52 -0.80
C GLN A 802 -1.43 -34.24 0.58
N ASP A 803 -0.67 -33.63 1.50
CA ASP A 803 -1.16 -33.25 2.82
C ASP A 803 -2.31 -32.24 2.71
N TYR A 804 -2.18 -31.22 1.87
CA TYR A 804 -3.27 -30.26 1.61
C TYR A 804 -4.53 -30.93 1.04
N PHE A 805 -4.38 -31.85 0.08
CA PHE A 805 -5.47 -32.59 -0.54
C PHE A 805 -6.26 -33.41 0.49
N ASN A 806 -5.57 -34.09 1.40
CA ASN A 806 -6.24 -34.91 2.42
C ASN A 806 -6.76 -34.08 3.59
N SER A 807 -5.99 -33.10 4.08
CA SER A 807 -6.32 -32.37 5.31
C SER A 807 -7.25 -31.17 5.07
N MET A 808 -6.93 -30.31 4.10
CA MET A 808 -7.66 -29.06 3.84
C MET A 808 -8.86 -29.30 2.91
N LEU A 809 -8.68 -30.13 1.88
CA LEU A 809 -9.76 -30.45 0.95
C LEU A 809 -10.63 -31.63 1.40
N GLN A 810 -10.17 -32.40 2.39
CA GLN A 810 -10.87 -33.58 2.93
C GLN A 810 -11.17 -34.61 1.83
N ARG A 811 -10.21 -34.83 0.94
CA ARG A 811 -10.30 -35.80 -0.16
C ARG A 811 -9.51 -37.06 0.18
N ASP A 812 -10.06 -38.21 -0.15
CA ASP A 812 -9.37 -39.49 0.00
C ASP A 812 -8.47 -39.78 -1.21
N GLY A 813 -7.44 -40.61 -0.99
CA GLY A 813 -6.53 -41.07 -2.05
C GLY A 813 -5.38 -40.11 -2.36
N PHE A 814 -4.74 -40.34 -3.51
CA PHE A 814 -3.58 -39.56 -3.94
C PHE A 814 -4.00 -38.23 -4.58
N ALA A 815 -3.25 -37.18 -4.27
CA ALA A 815 -3.34 -35.89 -4.94
C ALA A 815 -3.10 -36.10 -6.46
N PRO A 816 -3.99 -35.63 -7.34
CA PRO A 816 -3.82 -35.81 -8.77
C PRO A 816 -2.72 -34.89 -9.31
N HIS A 817 -1.84 -35.45 -10.15
CA HIS A 817 -0.80 -34.72 -10.89
C HIS A 817 -0.85 -35.05 -12.39
N PRO A 818 -0.81 -34.03 -13.29
CA PRO A 818 -0.90 -32.60 -12.98
C PRO A 818 -2.28 -32.21 -12.42
N MET A 819 -2.38 -31.07 -11.75
CA MET A 819 -3.63 -30.58 -11.16
C MET A 819 -4.75 -30.49 -12.22
N PRO A 820 -5.89 -31.19 -12.04
CA PRO A 820 -7.04 -31.10 -12.93
C PRO A 820 -7.88 -29.84 -12.66
N GLY A 821 -8.60 -29.36 -13.67
CA GLY A 821 -9.39 -28.12 -13.61
C GLY A 821 -10.50 -28.15 -12.54
N TRP A 822 -11.13 -29.31 -12.34
CA TRP A 822 -12.13 -29.48 -11.27
C TRP A 822 -11.55 -29.26 -9.86
N LEU A 823 -10.26 -29.59 -9.66
CA LEU A 823 -9.60 -29.41 -8.37
C LEU A 823 -9.30 -27.93 -8.13
N ALA A 824 -8.82 -27.23 -9.16
CA ALA A 824 -8.68 -25.77 -9.11
C ALA A 824 -10.04 -25.09 -8.83
N TYR A 825 -11.12 -25.54 -9.48
CA TYR A 825 -12.49 -25.07 -9.24
C TYR A 825 -12.90 -25.23 -7.76
N ASP A 826 -12.65 -26.39 -7.14
CA ASP A 826 -12.96 -26.66 -5.73
C ASP A 826 -12.16 -25.72 -4.80
N ILE A 827 -10.85 -25.61 -5.01
CA ILE A 827 -9.97 -24.74 -4.21
C ILE A 827 -10.43 -23.28 -4.29
N ILE A 828 -10.71 -22.77 -5.48
CA ILE A 828 -11.16 -21.39 -5.70
C ILE A 828 -12.52 -21.16 -5.04
N THR A 829 -13.46 -22.08 -5.20
CA THR A 829 -14.79 -21.96 -4.59
C THR A 829 -14.72 -21.89 -3.06
N ARG A 830 -13.79 -22.64 -2.44
CA ARG A 830 -13.54 -22.57 -0.99
C ARG A 830 -12.94 -21.24 -0.56
N HIS A 831 -11.99 -20.69 -1.32
CA HIS A 831 -11.43 -19.36 -1.06
C HIS A 831 -12.52 -18.27 -1.15
N LEU A 832 -13.39 -18.36 -2.15
CA LEU A 832 -14.54 -17.46 -2.28
C LEU A 832 -15.54 -17.62 -1.13
N ALA A 833 -15.71 -18.82 -0.58
CA ALA A 833 -16.57 -19.05 0.58
C ALA A 833 -16.04 -18.43 1.88
N SER A 834 -14.76 -18.04 1.94
CA SER A 834 -14.15 -17.40 3.12
C SER A 834 -14.96 -16.18 3.62
N PRO A 835 -14.84 -15.83 4.91
CA PRO A 835 -15.44 -14.62 5.47
C PRO A 835 -14.70 -13.33 5.09
N SER A 836 -13.51 -13.39 4.48
CA SER A 836 -12.73 -12.22 4.08
C SER A 836 -13.54 -11.24 3.23
N MET A 837 -13.44 -9.94 3.53
CA MET A 837 -14.07 -8.85 2.80
C MET A 837 -13.73 -8.93 1.31
N LEU A 838 -12.45 -9.10 0.99
CA LEU A 838 -11.98 -9.26 -0.38
C LEU A 838 -11.44 -10.68 -0.58
N CYS A 839 -11.74 -11.30 -1.71
CA CYS A 839 -11.05 -12.50 -2.20
C CYS A 839 -10.51 -12.19 -3.59
N ILE A 840 -9.19 -11.98 -3.70
CA ILE A 840 -8.55 -11.53 -4.94
C ILE A 840 -7.62 -12.64 -5.38
N LEU A 841 -7.83 -13.18 -6.58
CA LEU A 841 -7.03 -14.29 -7.11
C LEU A 841 -6.29 -13.84 -8.37
N SER A 842 -5.13 -14.44 -8.66
CA SER A 842 -4.40 -14.11 -9.87
C SER A 842 -5.18 -14.56 -11.12
N ILE A 843 -4.95 -13.89 -12.26
CA ILE A 843 -5.55 -14.33 -13.53
C ILE A 843 -5.15 -15.77 -13.87
N GLN A 844 -3.93 -16.18 -13.50
CA GLN A 844 -3.43 -17.55 -13.68
C GLN A 844 -4.26 -18.57 -12.91
N ASP A 845 -4.62 -18.27 -11.66
CA ASP A 845 -5.44 -19.16 -10.83
C ASP A 845 -6.84 -19.28 -11.41
N TRP A 846 -7.44 -18.17 -11.87
CA TRP A 846 -8.73 -18.22 -12.54
C TRP A 846 -8.71 -19.09 -13.79
N LEU A 847 -7.67 -18.98 -14.62
CA LEU A 847 -7.52 -19.81 -15.84
C LEU A 847 -7.26 -21.30 -15.53
N ALA A 848 -6.79 -21.64 -14.33
CA ALA A 848 -6.46 -23.00 -13.96
C ALA A 848 -7.66 -23.97 -13.95
N ILE A 849 -8.90 -23.45 -13.87
CA ILE A 849 -10.14 -24.26 -13.80
C ILE A 849 -10.51 -24.96 -15.11
N TYR A 850 -9.90 -24.57 -16.23
CA TYR A 850 -10.10 -25.18 -17.54
C TYR A 850 -8.75 -25.50 -18.19
N GLU A 851 -8.51 -26.77 -18.48
CA GLU A 851 -7.23 -27.25 -19.03
C GLU A 851 -6.89 -26.64 -20.40
N ASN A 852 -7.89 -26.26 -21.19
CA ASN A 852 -7.70 -25.63 -22.50
C ASN A 852 -7.45 -24.10 -22.43
N LEU A 853 -7.61 -23.47 -21.26
CA LEU A 853 -7.39 -22.03 -21.09
C LEU A 853 -6.04 -21.68 -20.50
N ARG A 854 -5.33 -22.64 -19.91
CA ARG A 854 -4.04 -22.46 -19.23
C ARG A 854 -2.86 -22.87 -20.11
N LEU A 855 -1.65 -22.44 -19.76
CA LEU A 855 -0.45 -22.86 -20.51
C LEU A 855 -0.09 -24.32 -20.20
N ALA A 856 0.49 -25.01 -21.18
CA ALA A 856 0.97 -26.37 -20.98
C ALA A 856 2.08 -26.42 -19.91
N ASP A 857 3.05 -25.51 -20.02
CA ASP A 857 4.07 -25.28 -19.00
C ASP A 857 3.57 -24.26 -17.97
N GLN A 858 3.36 -24.70 -16.74
CA GLN A 858 2.97 -23.83 -15.62
C GLN A 858 4.08 -22.87 -15.18
N ASN A 859 5.35 -23.17 -15.47
CA ASN A 859 6.44 -22.25 -15.14
C ASN A 859 6.45 -21.01 -16.02
N ALA A 860 5.86 -21.09 -17.21
CA ALA A 860 5.63 -19.93 -18.06
C ALA A 860 4.57 -18.96 -17.53
N GLU A 861 3.81 -19.35 -16.50
CA GLU A 861 2.75 -18.54 -15.87
C GLU A 861 3.26 -17.65 -14.72
N ARG A 862 4.51 -17.87 -14.26
CA ARG A 862 5.13 -17.15 -13.14
C ARG A 862 5.41 -15.69 -13.49
N ILE A 863 5.02 -14.77 -12.59
CA ILE A 863 5.30 -13.33 -12.74
C ILE A 863 6.70 -12.97 -12.23
N ASN A 864 7.06 -13.44 -11.03
CA ASN A 864 8.34 -13.15 -10.40
C ASN A 864 8.89 -14.33 -9.60
N ILE A 865 10.23 -14.40 -9.48
CA ILE A 865 10.95 -15.32 -8.61
C ILE A 865 11.81 -14.48 -7.66
N PRO A 866 11.38 -14.26 -6.40
CA PRO A 866 12.05 -13.36 -5.45
C PRO A 866 13.51 -13.69 -5.15
N SER A 867 13.88 -14.98 -5.19
CA SER A 867 15.27 -15.42 -5.00
C SER A 867 16.22 -15.01 -6.13
N ASN A 868 15.68 -14.55 -7.28
CA ASN A 868 16.47 -13.98 -8.36
C ASN A 868 16.34 -12.44 -8.37
N PRO A 869 17.31 -11.68 -7.83
CA PRO A 869 17.25 -10.22 -7.78
C PRO A 869 17.32 -9.55 -9.18
N LYS A 870 17.65 -10.30 -10.23
CA LYS A 870 17.66 -9.85 -11.63
C LYS A 870 16.61 -10.63 -12.45
N HIS A 871 15.44 -10.90 -11.88
CA HIS A 871 14.34 -11.52 -12.60
C HIS A 871 13.76 -10.56 -13.65
N TYR A 872 13.43 -11.08 -14.83
CA TYR A 872 12.84 -10.30 -15.92
C TYR A 872 11.31 -10.37 -15.86
N TRP A 873 10.67 -9.25 -15.48
CA TRP A 873 9.22 -9.13 -15.32
C TRP A 873 8.51 -8.98 -16.66
N ARG A 874 8.30 -10.12 -17.35
CA ARG A 874 7.76 -10.15 -18.72
C ARG A 874 6.63 -11.14 -18.95
N TYR A 875 6.02 -11.65 -17.88
CA TYR A 875 4.82 -12.48 -18.00
C TYR A 875 3.75 -11.71 -18.78
N ARG A 876 3.14 -12.39 -19.75
CA ARG A 876 2.15 -11.85 -20.65
C ARG A 876 1.01 -12.84 -20.79
N MET A 877 -0.23 -12.35 -20.72
CA MET A 877 -1.40 -13.17 -20.96
C MET A 877 -1.32 -13.78 -22.36
N HIS A 878 -1.43 -15.11 -22.46
CA HIS A 878 -1.49 -15.78 -23.76
C HIS A 878 -2.85 -15.61 -24.43
N LEU A 879 -3.91 -15.44 -23.66
CA LEU A 879 -5.26 -15.08 -24.13
C LEU A 879 -5.43 -13.57 -24.21
N SER A 880 -6.16 -13.09 -25.20
CA SER A 880 -6.58 -11.68 -25.23
C SER A 880 -7.77 -11.44 -24.31
N ILE A 881 -7.98 -10.21 -23.86
CA ILE A 881 -9.16 -9.79 -23.09
C ILE A 881 -10.44 -10.10 -23.89
N GLU A 882 -10.41 -9.92 -25.21
CA GLU A 882 -11.51 -10.26 -26.09
C GLU A 882 -11.82 -11.77 -26.08
N ASP A 883 -10.81 -12.63 -26.03
CA ASP A 883 -11.00 -14.09 -25.88
C ASP A 883 -11.65 -14.43 -24.53
N LEU A 884 -11.23 -13.75 -23.45
CA LEU A 884 -11.83 -13.94 -22.13
C LEU A 884 -13.30 -13.49 -22.09
N ILE A 885 -13.64 -12.39 -22.75
CA ILE A 885 -15.02 -11.87 -22.84
C ILE A 885 -15.90 -12.80 -23.68
N LYS A 886 -15.38 -13.34 -24.79
CA LYS A 886 -16.10 -14.25 -25.70
C LYS A 886 -16.30 -15.66 -25.12
N ASN A 887 -15.56 -16.04 -24.07
CA ASN A 887 -15.67 -17.38 -23.48
C ASN A 887 -16.85 -17.50 -22.50
N ASP A 888 -18.04 -17.83 -23.01
CA ASP A 888 -19.26 -17.93 -22.21
C ASP A 888 -19.21 -19.01 -21.12
N SER A 889 -18.56 -20.16 -21.37
CA SER A 889 -18.42 -21.23 -20.37
C SER A 889 -17.60 -20.76 -19.17
N PHE A 890 -16.47 -20.10 -19.41
CA PHE A 890 -15.59 -19.62 -18.35
C PHE A 890 -16.27 -18.51 -17.55
N ARG A 891 -16.84 -17.52 -18.23
CA ARG A 891 -17.60 -16.44 -17.59
C ARG A 891 -18.78 -16.97 -16.81
N GLY A 892 -19.52 -17.94 -17.36
CA GLY A 892 -20.63 -18.61 -16.69
C GLY A 892 -20.22 -19.26 -15.37
N SER A 893 -19.13 -20.03 -15.36
CA SER A 893 -18.58 -20.63 -14.14
C SER A 893 -18.20 -19.58 -13.09
N MET A 894 -17.55 -18.49 -13.49
CA MET A 894 -17.18 -17.42 -12.55
C MET A 894 -18.41 -16.72 -11.96
N ILE A 895 -19.41 -16.39 -12.79
CA ILE A 895 -20.66 -15.76 -12.34
C ILE A 895 -21.40 -16.66 -11.35
N GLU A 896 -21.42 -17.97 -11.60
CA GLU A 896 -22.00 -18.96 -10.70
C GLU A 896 -21.26 -19.00 -9.35
N MET A 897 -19.92 -19.05 -9.36
CA MET A 897 -19.11 -18.99 -8.14
C MET A 897 -19.36 -17.70 -7.34
N MET A 898 -19.46 -16.55 -8.01
CA MET A 898 -19.77 -15.27 -7.35
C MET A 898 -21.14 -15.30 -6.67
N ARG A 899 -22.15 -15.83 -7.36
CA ARG A 899 -23.50 -15.96 -6.81
C ARG A 899 -23.53 -16.88 -5.60
N ASN A 900 -22.91 -18.06 -5.71
CA ASN A 900 -22.93 -19.09 -4.66
C ASN A 900 -22.15 -18.66 -3.40
N SER A 901 -21.11 -17.84 -3.55
CA SER A 901 -20.33 -17.31 -2.43
C SER A 901 -20.88 -16.01 -1.81
N GLY A 902 -21.93 -15.42 -2.40
CA GLY A 902 -22.52 -14.17 -1.94
C GLY A 902 -21.61 -12.95 -2.18
N ARG A 903 -20.84 -12.95 -3.28
CA ARG A 903 -19.83 -11.92 -3.61
C ARG A 903 -20.19 -11.02 -4.81
N LYS A 904 -21.48 -10.89 -5.12
CA LYS A 904 -22.01 -10.11 -6.25
C LYS A 904 -22.23 -8.64 -5.90
#